data_AF-A0A7C3NQD0-F1
#
_entry.id   AF-A0A7C3NQD0-F1
#
_cell.length_a   1.000
_cell.length_b   1.000
_cell.length_c   1.000
_cell.angle_alpha   90.00
_cell.angle_beta   90.00
_cell.angle_gamma   90.00
#
_symmetry.space_group_name_H-M   'P 1'
#
loop_
_entity.id
_entity.type
_entity.pdbx_description
1 polymer ?
#
loop_
_entity_poly.entity_id
_entity_poly.type
_entity_poly.pdbx_seq_one_letter_code
_entity_poly.pdbx_strand_id
1 'polypeptide(L)'
;MTDSSEQKNPRVGLLIILMGLILIATLTGIGVVRSLSTTESMALAPPALTSTASDTPTPTATETITPTPSRTPRPTWTLRVKPSATATNTLPPTSTPTLTRLPTITPALPNRFNDRYSLNPWTAQDAGNAADTLLGYPDALFPAERSRQSAAYNAAFQSAAFAYREALLRFPGDSRERDWQWRLAYSLARIGDEKASSLYAQLILAGIRQGASRVDDLPEWFRFYEKNQTLRIESIPIEPGQLSQKLVVLEEAGLVYWLIETPNNVQLLPLIQTPNFASNRQTGQLIGDFTGDGLAEVILAQVNTSNAAQLSAFTVLQGNLVQLPIEPALPVDLRTNFEFSLYTGDAASFVIQYNTFPACPAIFQQAYRWNGSAFIPSQVAFQVEPQADLLLSCEETLTHARNAWEPEMTLSILRALEPLWPPAADAKGRPYPADARDELRFQIGVYEALSGNPDMAVRALQDLQQTPADRNSPWITAARQFLSRYQTPQDLYRACQPEATCDMRAALRQLTEAASLDNPVTAQEYLRQAGVPIRSSGVFDFDKDGKAERWLTIRHRENQNLEFWLLAQTPKGVSALFVTTVLTDRVAPNSSLEETLPPIVQLEPRQGFRLERLAATGEAMITYTAVEPLLTTYTRDKLAEAVEAILSGVDPRLVRDELETVLQSGRFNCKTHRVCDRFLYTLGLAYELSGDERKAVDTYIKLWWENKNSPYTTIARLKLKYNPPATATPPATPTSTATPDGAGGNLSP
;
A
#
# COMPACT_ATOMS: atom_id res chain seq x y z
N MET A 1 26.91 -48.22 70.37
CA MET A 1 25.90 -47.28 70.91
C MET A 1 26.04 -46.01 70.09
N THR A 2 25.15 -45.64 69.19
CA THR A 2 23.69 -45.81 69.14
C THR A 2 23.23 -46.00 67.69
N ASP A 3 22.48 -47.08 67.47
CA ASP A 3 21.65 -47.31 66.28
C ASP A 3 20.58 -46.22 66.18
N SER A 4 20.49 -45.54 65.04
CA SER A 4 19.31 -44.75 64.67
C SER A 4 18.66 -45.40 63.46
N SER A 5 17.62 -46.18 63.73
CA SER A 5 16.76 -46.80 62.72
C SER A 5 15.97 -45.74 61.96
N GLU A 6 16.37 -45.49 60.71
CA GLU A 6 15.68 -44.60 59.79
C GLU A 6 14.39 -45.27 59.29
N GLN A 7 13.26 -44.81 59.83
CA GLN A 7 11.93 -45.32 59.51
C GLN A 7 11.52 -44.83 58.12
N LYS A 8 11.80 -45.62 57.07
CA LYS A 8 11.41 -45.32 55.69
C LYS A 8 9.89 -45.24 55.55
N ASN A 9 9.41 -44.07 55.14
CA ASN A 9 8.00 -43.79 54.91
C ASN A 9 7.47 -44.61 53.71
N PRO A 10 6.58 -45.59 53.92
CA PRO A 10 6.13 -46.52 52.86
C PRO A 10 5.37 -45.83 51.72
N ARG A 11 4.93 -44.58 51.93
CA ARG A 11 4.24 -43.78 50.91
C ARG A 11 5.16 -43.32 49.77
N VAL A 12 6.45 -43.14 50.05
CA VAL A 12 7.44 -42.73 49.02
C VAL A 12 7.72 -43.90 48.07
N GLY A 13 7.80 -45.13 48.59
CA GLY A 13 7.96 -46.32 47.77
C GLY A 13 6.78 -46.56 46.83
N LEU A 14 5.55 -46.37 47.32
CA LEU A 14 4.34 -46.51 46.51
C LEU A 14 4.29 -45.48 45.36
N LEU A 15 4.69 -44.24 45.63
CA LEU A 15 4.65 -43.15 44.65
C LEU A 15 5.69 -43.34 43.53
N ILE A 16 6.87 -43.87 43.87
CA ILE A 16 7.90 -44.22 42.87
C ILE A 16 7.45 -45.38 41.99
N ILE A 17 6.78 -46.40 42.56
CA ILE A 17 6.22 -47.51 41.78
C ILE A 17 5.11 -47.03 40.85
N LEU A 18 4.24 -46.12 41.32
CA LEU A 18 3.14 -45.59 40.50
C LEU A 18 3.66 -44.75 39.33
N MET A 19 4.67 -43.89 39.56
CA MET A 19 5.32 -43.15 38.47
C MET A 19 6.03 -44.07 37.47
N GLY A 20 6.66 -45.14 37.94
CA GLY A 20 7.26 -46.15 37.07
C GLY A 20 6.23 -46.84 36.16
N LEU A 21 5.06 -47.19 36.70
CA LEU A 21 3.99 -47.83 35.94
C LEU A 21 3.36 -46.88 34.90
N ILE A 22 3.19 -45.59 35.23
CA ILE A 22 2.69 -44.58 34.29
C ILE A 22 3.69 -44.37 33.14
N LEU A 23 4.99 -44.35 33.43
CA LEU A 23 6.04 -44.23 32.41
C LEU A 23 6.06 -45.45 31.48
N ILE A 24 5.88 -46.67 32.01
CA ILE A 24 5.83 -47.89 31.20
C ILE A 24 4.55 -47.91 30.33
N ALA A 25 3.41 -47.47 30.86
CA ALA A 25 2.14 -47.42 30.12
C ALA A 25 2.19 -46.39 28.97
N THR A 26 2.83 -45.24 29.20
CA THR A 26 3.00 -44.21 28.15
C THR A 26 3.97 -44.66 27.06
N LEU A 27 5.09 -45.32 27.42
CA LEU A 27 6.04 -45.86 26.45
C LEU A 27 5.45 -47.00 25.61
N THR A 28 4.62 -47.87 26.22
CA THR A 28 3.91 -48.93 25.48
C THR A 28 2.80 -48.38 24.59
N GLY A 29 2.08 -47.34 25.00
CA GLY A 29 1.11 -46.65 24.16
C GLY A 29 1.72 -46.04 22.89
N ILE A 30 2.89 -45.39 23.00
CA ILE A 30 3.60 -44.79 21.85
C ILE A 30 4.11 -45.89 20.89
N GLY A 31 4.52 -47.04 21.41
CA GLY A 31 4.92 -48.19 20.59
C GLY A 31 3.78 -48.77 19.76
N VAL A 32 2.59 -48.91 20.36
CA VAL A 32 1.40 -49.47 19.67
C VAL A 32 0.88 -48.54 18.57
N VAL A 33 0.89 -47.22 18.80
CA VAL A 33 0.48 -46.24 17.79
C VAL A 33 1.42 -46.23 16.59
N ARG A 34 2.73 -46.42 16.79
CA ARG A 34 3.70 -46.55 15.68
C ARG A 34 3.57 -47.87 14.91
N SER A 35 3.14 -48.96 15.54
CA SER A 35 2.95 -50.26 14.86
C SER A 35 1.65 -50.37 14.06
N LEU A 36 0.67 -49.50 14.26
CA LEU A 36 -0.60 -49.50 13.53
C LEU A 36 -0.59 -48.63 12.26
N SER A 37 0.52 -47.95 11.94
CA SER A 37 0.63 -47.05 10.77
C SER A 37 1.30 -47.65 9.54
N THR A 38 1.59 -48.96 9.52
CA THR A 38 2.08 -49.65 8.33
C THR A 38 1.00 -50.53 7.72
N THR A 39 0.05 -49.90 7.01
CA THR A 39 -0.77 -50.61 6.01
C THR A 39 -0.08 -50.52 4.65
N GLU A 40 0.39 -51.66 4.18
CA GLU A 40 0.84 -51.92 2.82
C GLU A 40 -0.23 -51.52 1.81
N SER A 41 0.11 -50.63 0.87
CA SER A 41 -0.68 -50.39 -0.32
C SER A 41 -0.39 -51.52 -1.31
N MET A 42 -1.31 -52.47 -1.43
CA MET A 42 -1.29 -53.47 -2.50
C MET A 42 -1.50 -52.78 -3.85
N ALA A 43 -0.52 -52.90 -4.72
CA ALA A 43 -0.61 -52.51 -6.13
C ALA A 43 -1.68 -53.37 -6.84
N LEU A 44 -2.75 -52.72 -7.30
CA LEU A 44 -3.68 -53.28 -8.28
C LEU A 44 -3.13 -53.03 -9.69
N ALA A 45 -2.99 -54.13 -10.44
CA ALA A 45 -2.57 -54.14 -11.83
C ALA A 45 -3.49 -53.27 -12.72
N PRO A 46 -2.94 -52.61 -13.76
CA PRO A 46 -3.72 -51.80 -14.67
C PRO A 46 -4.59 -52.68 -15.60
N PRO A 47 -5.81 -52.26 -15.95
CA PRO A 47 -6.56 -52.91 -17.01
C PRO A 47 -5.91 -52.62 -18.35
N ALA A 48 -5.61 -53.69 -19.09
CA ALA A 48 -5.32 -53.64 -20.51
C ALA A 48 -6.56 -53.12 -21.25
N LEU A 49 -6.40 -52.03 -21.99
CA LEU A 49 -7.38 -51.59 -22.99
C LEU A 49 -6.74 -51.58 -24.37
N THR A 50 -7.46 -52.26 -25.23
CA THR A 50 -7.24 -52.66 -26.61
C THR A 50 -7.09 -51.46 -27.54
N SER A 51 -6.18 -51.57 -28.51
CA SER A 51 -6.05 -50.65 -29.63
C SER A 51 -7.34 -50.63 -30.46
N THR A 52 -7.89 -49.43 -30.69
CA THR A 52 -8.89 -49.21 -31.75
C THR A 52 -8.44 -48.01 -32.60
N ALA A 53 -8.82 -48.06 -33.87
CA ALA A 53 -8.18 -47.43 -35.01
C ALA A 53 -7.99 -45.91 -34.99
N SER A 54 -6.92 -45.52 -35.69
CA SER A 54 -6.59 -44.18 -36.16
C SER A 54 -7.68 -43.63 -37.08
N ASP A 55 -8.30 -42.52 -36.69
CA ASP A 55 -9.04 -41.64 -37.62
C ASP A 55 -8.25 -40.35 -37.87
N THR A 56 -8.15 -40.06 -39.17
CA THR A 56 -7.37 -39.04 -39.85
C THR A 56 -7.81 -37.62 -39.48
N PRO A 57 -6.89 -36.65 -39.24
CA PRO A 57 -7.28 -35.26 -39.08
C PRO A 57 -7.67 -34.62 -40.42
N THR A 58 -8.83 -33.98 -40.44
CA THR A 58 -9.34 -33.13 -41.53
C THR A 58 -8.70 -31.73 -41.43
N PRO A 59 -8.22 -31.12 -42.52
CA PRO A 59 -7.58 -29.80 -42.47
C PRO A 59 -8.59 -28.68 -42.21
N THR A 60 -8.32 -27.86 -41.20
CA THR A 60 -9.07 -26.62 -40.91
C THR A 60 -8.51 -25.48 -41.77
N ALA A 61 -9.39 -24.79 -42.48
CA ALA A 61 -9.05 -23.70 -43.39
C ALA A 61 -8.63 -22.43 -42.63
N THR A 62 -7.49 -21.87 -43.05
CA THR A 62 -6.97 -20.56 -42.62
C THR A 62 -7.64 -19.46 -43.44
N GLU A 63 -8.44 -18.60 -42.83
CA GLU A 63 -8.94 -17.39 -43.49
C GLU A 63 -7.83 -16.33 -43.60
N THR A 64 -7.51 -15.96 -44.83
CA THR A 64 -6.54 -14.92 -45.20
C THR A 64 -7.30 -13.62 -45.44
N ILE A 65 -7.04 -12.59 -44.64
CA ILE A 65 -7.62 -11.26 -44.82
C ILE A 65 -6.78 -10.50 -45.87
N THR A 66 -7.39 -10.25 -47.04
CA THR A 66 -6.80 -9.47 -48.13
C THR A 66 -7.17 -7.98 -47.99
N PRO A 67 -6.22 -7.03 -48.09
CA PRO A 67 -6.51 -5.61 -48.05
C PRO A 67 -7.05 -5.11 -49.39
N THR A 68 -8.19 -4.41 -49.38
CA THR A 68 -8.73 -3.71 -50.56
C THR A 68 -8.49 -2.19 -50.42
N PRO A 69 -7.93 -1.51 -51.44
CA PRO A 69 -7.65 -0.07 -51.40
C PRO A 69 -8.91 0.75 -51.75
N SER A 70 -9.31 1.67 -50.87
CA SER A 70 -10.35 2.66 -51.17
C SER A 70 -9.72 3.95 -51.71
N ARG A 71 -10.01 4.26 -52.98
CA ARG A 71 -9.71 5.54 -53.64
C ARG A 71 -10.75 6.58 -53.24
N THR A 72 -10.28 7.71 -52.73
CA THR A 72 -11.03 8.97 -52.61
C THR A 72 -11.59 9.45 -53.96
N PRO A 73 -12.86 9.84 -54.03
CA PRO A 73 -13.33 10.84 -54.98
C PRO A 73 -13.58 12.19 -54.27
N ARG A 74 -13.02 13.22 -54.88
CA ARG A 74 -13.21 14.65 -54.61
C ARG A 74 -14.65 15.07 -54.94
N PRO A 75 -15.33 15.93 -54.17
CA PRO A 75 -16.54 16.58 -54.65
C PRO A 75 -16.23 17.95 -55.27
N THR A 76 -16.77 18.12 -56.47
CA THR A 76 -16.89 19.36 -57.24
C THR A 76 -18.21 20.05 -56.89
N TRP A 77 -18.20 21.39 -56.89
CA TRP A 77 -19.37 22.26 -56.74
C TRP A 77 -20.32 22.23 -57.96
N THR A 78 -21.65 22.18 -57.77
CA THR A 78 -22.66 23.04 -58.45
C THR A 78 -24.11 22.89 -57.93
N LEU A 79 -24.70 24.03 -57.54
CA LEU A 79 -26.07 24.60 -57.64
C LEU A 79 -27.41 23.79 -57.73
N ARG A 80 -28.37 24.22 -56.87
CA ARG A 80 -29.87 24.32 -56.93
C ARG A 80 -30.68 23.24 -57.71
N VAL A 81 -31.80 22.70 -57.21
CA VAL A 81 -33.17 23.29 -57.24
C VAL A 81 -34.21 22.41 -56.46
N LYS A 82 -35.15 23.09 -55.78
CA LYS A 82 -36.54 22.77 -55.30
C LYS A 82 -36.85 21.72 -54.21
N PRO A 83 -37.87 22.02 -53.34
CA PRO A 83 -38.31 21.15 -52.26
C PRO A 83 -39.35 20.13 -52.76
N SER A 84 -39.22 18.89 -52.30
CA SER A 84 -40.29 17.90 -52.34
C SER A 84 -40.53 17.41 -50.92
N ALA A 85 -41.75 17.65 -50.43
CA ALA A 85 -42.22 17.10 -49.17
C ALA A 85 -42.42 15.59 -49.35
N THR A 86 -41.65 14.78 -48.62
CA THR A 86 -41.93 13.36 -48.45
C THR A 86 -41.91 13.08 -46.96
N ALA A 87 -43.08 12.78 -46.41
CA ALA A 87 -43.25 12.36 -45.04
C ALA A 87 -42.64 10.96 -44.88
N THR A 88 -41.43 10.89 -44.34
CA THR A 88 -40.84 9.63 -43.88
C THR A 88 -41.19 9.47 -42.40
N ASN A 89 -41.95 8.42 -42.09
CA ASN A 89 -42.25 7.98 -40.73
C ASN A 89 -40.94 7.83 -39.95
N THR A 90 -40.69 8.75 -39.03
CA THR A 90 -39.56 8.68 -38.10
C THR A 90 -39.94 7.70 -37.01
N LEU A 91 -39.19 6.59 -36.92
CA LEU A 91 -39.26 5.70 -35.76
C LEU A 91 -39.04 6.52 -34.48
N PRO A 92 -39.78 6.27 -33.39
CA PRO A 92 -39.56 6.97 -32.13
C PRO A 92 -38.11 6.72 -31.67
N PRO A 93 -37.41 7.73 -31.10
CA PRO A 93 -36.03 7.58 -30.70
C PRO A 93 -35.93 6.44 -29.69
N THR A 94 -35.10 5.44 -30.03
CA THR A 94 -34.69 4.40 -29.10
C THR A 94 -34.01 5.09 -27.92
N SER A 95 -34.56 4.90 -26.72
CA SER A 95 -33.98 5.34 -25.45
C SER A 95 -32.74 4.49 -25.11
N THR A 96 -31.72 4.56 -25.95
CA THR A 96 -30.38 4.14 -25.55
C THR A 96 -29.72 5.40 -24.99
N PRO A 97 -29.43 5.48 -23.68
CA PRO A 97 -28.70 6.61 -23.13
C PRO A 97 -27.30 6.57 -23.74
N THR A 98 -27.09 7.32 -24.81
CA THR A 98 -25.75 7.66 -25.25
C THR A 98 -25.16 8.52 -24.15
N LEU A 99 -24.20 7.96 -23.41
CA LEU A 99 -23.39 8.65 -22.42
C LEU A 99 -22.82 9.89 -23.11
N THR A 100 -23.49 11.02 -22.89
CA THR A 100 -23.10 12.28 -23.50
C THR A 100 -21.79 12.62 -22.81
N ARG A 101 -20.70 12.78 -23.57
CA ARG A 101 -19.48 13.42 -23.05
C ARG A 101 -19.95 14.64 -22.27
N LEU A 102 -19.48 14.76 -21.02
CA LEU A 102 -19.63 15.92 -20.14
C LEU A 102 -19.85 17.20 -20.94
N PRO A 103 -20.79 18.09 -20.58
CA PRO A 103 -20.86 19.40 -21.21
C PRO A 103 -19.48 20.03 -21.11
N THR A 104 -18.73 19.98 -22.22
CA THR A 104 -17.47 20.68 -22.30
C THR A 104 -17.87 22.12 -22.24
N ILE A 105 -17.63 22.76 -21.09
CA ILE A 105 -17.60 24.21 -21.04
C ILE A 105 -16.40 24.60 -21.89
N THR A 106 -16.61 24.71 -23.21
CA THR A 106 -15.60 25.01 -24.22
C THR A 106 -14.67 26.08 -23.66
N PRO A 107 -13.33 25.94 -23.78
CA PRO A 107 -12.40 26.92 -23.24
C PRO A 107 -12.65 28.28 -23.90
N ALA A 108 -13.52 29.09 -23.31
CA ALA A 108 -13.65 30.49 -23.60
C ALA A 108 -12.61 31.19 -22.73
N LEU A 109 -11.88 32.15 -23.30
CA LEU A 109 -11.10 33.07 -22.49
C LEU A 109 -12.07 34.09 -21.87
N PRO A 110 -11.87 34.50 -20.62
CA PRO A 110 -12.65 35.60 -20.06
C PRO A 110 -12.44 36.88 -20.90
N ASN A 111 -13.40 37.79 -20.86
CA ASN A 111 -13.22 39.11 -21.46
C ASN A 111 -12.06 39.84 -20.77
N ARG A 112 -11.36 40.73 -21.49
CA ARG A 112 -10.27 41.54 -20.95
C ARG A 112 -10.70 42.50 -19.85
N PHE A 113 -11.99 42.80 -19.75
CA PHE A 113 -12.53 43.76 -18.79
C PHE A 113 -13.36 43.08 -17.69
N ASN A 114 -12.87 43.12 -16.46
CA ASN A 114 -13.50 42.49 -15.29
C ASN A 114 -14.81 43.19 -14.85
N ASP A 115 -15.01 44.47 -15.21
CA ASP A 115 -16.25 45.22 -14.93
C ASP A 115 -17.47 44.67 -15.68
N ARG A 116 -17.25 43.81 -16.68
CA ARG A 116 -18.31 43.11 -17.44
C ARG A 116 -18.80 41.83 -16.78
N TYR A 117 -18.36 41.53 -15.57
CA TYR A 117 -18.79 40.35 -14.84
C TYR A 117 -19.40 40.73 -13.49
N SER A 118 -20.44 40.00 -13.10
CA SER A 118 -21.01 40.01 -11.75
C SER A 118 -21.15 38.57 -11.26
N LEU A 119 -21.36 38.39 -9.96
CA LEU A 119 -21.74 37.07 -9.43
C LEU A 119 -23.13 36.69 -9.95
N ASN A 120 -23.26 35.43 -10.35
CA ASN A 120 -24.53 34.81 -10.68
C ASN A 120 -25.19 34.30 -9.38
N PRO A 121 -26.53 34.35 -9.22
CA PRO A 121 -27.18 33.67 -8.10
C PRO A 121 -26.78 32.19 -8.07
N TRP A 122 -26.30 31.73 -6.92
CA TRP A 122 -25.83 30.36 -6.73
C TRP A 122 -26.93 29.55 -6.04
N THR A 123 -27.57 28.64 -6.76
CA THR A 123 -28.64 27.80 -6.20
C THR A 123 -28.11 26.42 -5.79
N ALA A 124 -28.88 25.71 -4.98
CA ALA A 124 -28.57 24.33 -4.61
C ALA A 124 -28.51 23.39 -5.85
N GLN A 125 -29.28 23.68 -6.90
CA GLN A 125 -29.18 22.95 -8.18
C GLN A 125 -27.86 23.22 -8.89
N ASP A 126 -27.41 24.47 -8.93
CA ASP A 126 -26.14 24.82 -9.56
C ASP A 126 -24.96 24.18 -8.82
N ALA A 127 -25.00 24.19 -7.49
CA ALA A 127 -24.00 23.55 -6.64
C ALA A 127 -23.93 22.03 -6.85
N GLY A 128 -25.08 21.35 -6.85
CA GLY A 128 -25.16 19.90 -7.12
C GLY A 128 -24.65 19.55 -8.52
N ASN A 129 -25.13 20.26 -9.55
CA ASN A 129 -24.69 20.04 -10.94
C ASN A 129 -23.18 20.27 -11.11
N ALA A 130 -22.62 21.30 -10.46
CA ALA A 130 -21.20 21.58 -10.49
C ALA A 130 -20.41 20.46 -9.80
N ALA A 131 -20.83 19.99 -8.62
CA ALA A 131 -20.19 18.92 -7.90
C ALA A 131 -20.22 17.59 -8.69
N ASP A 132 -21.37 17.22 -9.28
CA ASP A 132 -21.51 16.02 -10.11
C ASP A 132 -20.65 16.10 -11.38
N THR A 133 -20.53 17.29 -11.98
CA THR A 133 -19.63 17.52 -13.11
C THR A 133 -18.17 17.26 -12.71
N LEU A 134 -17.78 17.68 -11.51
CA LEU A 134 -16.43 17.46 -10.99
C LEU A 134 -16.18 16.02 -10.55
N LEU A 135 -17.21 15.31 -10.10
CA LEU A 135 -17.11 13.88 -9.82
C LEU A 135 -16.72 13.07 -11.06
N GLY A 136 -17.22 13.45 -12.25
CA GLY A 136 -16.85 12.83 -13.53
C GLY A 136 -15.52 13.32 -14.13
N TYR A 137 -14.88 14.35 -13.55
CA TYR A 137 -13.65 14.94 -14.08
C TYR A 137 -12.45 13.98 -14.10
N PRO A 138 -12.19 13.16 -13.06
CA PRO A 138 -11.12 12.16 -13.08
C PRO A 138 -11.23 11.21 -14.28
N ASP A 139 -12.43 10.71 -14.60
CA ASP A 139 -12.63 9.78 -15.71
C ASP A 139 -12.36 10.43 -17.08
N ALA A 140 -12.64 11.73 -17.20
CA ALA A 140 -12.34 12.49 -18.40
C ALA A 140 -10.84 12.73 -18.60
N LEU A 141 -10.10 12.95 -17.50
CA LEU A 141 -8.65 13.13 -17.53
C LEU A 141 -7.90 11.81 -17.77
N PHE A 142 -8.42 10.70 -17.24
CA PHE A 142 -7.78 9.39 -17.27
C PHE A 142 -8.71 8.35 -17.93
N PRO A 143 -8.90 8.43 -19.27
CA PRO A 143 -9.86 7.58 -19.97
C PRO A 143 -9.41 6.13 -20.12
N ALA A 144 -8.11 5.84 -19.97
CA ALA A 144 -7.58 4.49 -20.05
C ALA A 144 -7.68 3.78 -18.69
N GLU A 145 -8.19 2.55 -18.68
CA GLU A 145 -8.42 1.77 -17.45
C GLU A 145 -7.16 1.64 -16.59
N ARG A 146 -6.00 1.37 -17.20
CA ARG A 146 -4.71 1.29 -16.50
C ARG A 146 -4.34 2.60 -15.78
N SER A 147 -4.78 3.75 -16.28
CA SER A 147 -4.49 5.04 -15.66
C SER A 147 -5.37 5.33 -14.44
N ARG A 148 -6.51 4.63 -14.30
CA ARG A 148 -7.45 4.75 -13.19
C ARG A 148 -6.97 4.08 -11.90
N GLN A 149 -5.87 3.35 -11.96
CA GLN A 149 -5.20 2.82 -10.77
C GLN A 149 -4.10 3.77 -10.24
N SER A 150 -3.90 4.92 -10.89
CA SER A 150 -2.85 5.86 -10.50
C SER A 150 -3.24 6.77 -9.34
N ALA A 151 -2.26 7.14 -8.51
CA ALA A 151 -2.43 8.16 -7.47
C ALA A 151 -2.95 9.50 -8.04
N ALA A 152 -2.58 9.84 -9.28
CA ALA A 152 -3.02 11.07 -9.93
C ALA A 152 -4.53 11.06 -10.27
N TYR A 153 -5.08 9.91 -10.66
CA TYR A 153 -6.51 9.74 -10.88
C TYR A 153 -7.29 9.89 -9.57
N ASN A 154 -6.81 9.25 -8.50
CA ASN A 154 -7.37 9.39 -7.16
C ASN A 154 -7.32 10.84 -6.66
N ALA A 155 -6.19 11.53 -6.79
CA ALA A 155 -6.04 12.93 -6.39
C ALA A 155 -7.00 13.89 -7.12
N ALA A 156 -7.44 13.58 -8.34
CA ALA A 156 -8.36 14.42 -9.10
C ALA A 156 -9.76 14.54 -8.45
N PHE A 157 -10.15 13.59 -7.59
CA PHE A 157 -11.40 13.65 -6.82
C PHE A 157 -11.41 14.77 -5.76
N GLN A 158 -10.27 15.40 -5.46
CA GLN A 158 -10.20 16.51 -4.50
C GLN A 158 -11.15 17.67 -4.85
N SER A 159 -11.32 17.96 -6.14
CA SER A 159 -12.21 19.03 -6.59
C SER A 159 -13.70 18.70 -6.39
N ALA A 160 -14.09 17.44 -6.55
CA ALA A 160 -15.44 16.97 -6.26
C ALA A 160 -15.72 17.01 -4.74
N ALA A 161 -14.78 16.53 -3.93
CA ALA A 161 -14.88 16.61 -2.47
C ALA A 161 -15.05 18.05 -1.98
N PHE A 162 -14.28 18.99 -2.56
CA PHE A 162 -14.46 20.42 -2.27
C PHE A 162 -15.87 20.90 -2.60
N ALA A 163 -16.36 20.61 -3.81
CA ALA A 163 -17.65 21.10 -4.30
C ALA A 163 -18.83 20.56 -3.48
N TYR A 164 -18.84 19.28 -3.09
CA TYR A 164 -19.88 18.73 -2.22
C TYR A 164 -19.85 19.36 -0.82
N ARG A 165 -18.65 19.60 -0.25
CA ARG A 165 -18.54 20.32 1.02
C ARG A 165 -19.08 21.74 0.93
N GLU A 166 -18.80 22.46 -0.17
CA GLU A 166 -19.36 23.79 -0.40
C GLU A 166 -20.89 23.75 -0.52
N ALA A 167 -21.44 22.75 -1.22
CA ALA A 167 -22.89 22.57 -1.36
C ALA A 167 -23.55 22.32 0.01
N LEU A 168 -22.98 21.43 0.82
CA LEU A 168 -23.44 21.12 2.17
C LEU A 168 -23.35 22.33 3.12
N LEU A 169 -22.30 23.13 3.01
CA LEU A 169 -22.14 24.37 3.77
C LEU A 169 -23.24 25.39 3.43
N ARG A 170 -23.52 25.58 2.14
CA ARG A 170 -24.40 26.66 1.67
C ARG A 170 -25.88 26.33 1.74
N PHE A 171 -26.23 25.05 1.58
CA PHE A 171 -27.62 24.59 1.48
C PHE A 171 -27.90 23.48 2.49
N PRO A 172 -27.71 23.73 3.80
CA PRO A 172 -28.10 22.76 4.82
C PRO A 172 -29.61 22.51 4.75
N GLY A 173 -30.04 21.26 4.82
CA GLY A 173 -31.43 20.83 4.75
C GLY A 173 -32.02 20.70 3.34
N ASP A 174 -31.24 20.90 2.27
CA ASP A 174 -31.72 20.63 0.91
C ASP A 174 -32.06 19.14 0.73
N SER A 175 -33.04 18.81 -0.10
CA SER A 175 -33.48 17.42 -0.31
C SER A 175 -32.38 16.50 -0.89
N ARG A 176 -31.31 17.08 -1.46
CA ARG A 176 -30.13 16.35 -1.97
C ARG A 176 -29.01 16.20 -0.97
N GLU A 177 -29.11 16.78 0.22
CA GLU A 177 -28.03 16.77 1.23
C GLU A 177 -27.49 15.35 1.47
N ARG A 178 -28.40 14.38 1.59
CA ARG A 178 -28.03 12.97 1.80
C ARG A 178 -27.25 12.38 0.63
N ASP A 179 -27.64 12.66 -0.61
CA ASP A 179 -26.89 12.19 -1.79
C ASP A 179 -25.51 12.85 -1.85
N TRP A 180 -25.41 14.15 -1.56
CA TRP A 180 -24.14 14.86 -1.49
C TRP A 180 -23.21 14.31 -0.41
N GLN A 181 -23.73 13.91 0.75
CA GLN A 181 -22.92 13.27 1.80
C GLN A 181 -22.33 11.93 1.32
N TRP A 182 -23.11 11.10 0.61
CA TRP A 182 -22.59 9.86 0.02
C TRP A 182 -21.50 10.12 -1.02
N ARG A 183 -21.73 11.07 -1.93
CA ARG A 183 -20.74 11.46 -2.96
C ARG A 183 -19.49 12.08 -2.35
N LEU A 184 -19.64 12.83 -1.27
CA LEU A 184 -18.53 13.37 -0.49
C LEU A 184 -17.73 12.24 0.16
N ALA A 185 -18.39 11.28 0.83
CA ALA A 185 -17.73 10.14 1.46
C ALA A 185 -16.87 9.37 0.45
N TYR A 186 -17.43 9.09 -0.72
CA TYR A 186 -16.71 8.47 -1.83
C TYR A 186 -15.52 9.31 -2.29
N SER A 187 -15.71 10.60 -2.56
CA SER A 187 -14.65 11.47 -3.05
C SER A 187 -13.50 11.62 -2.04
N LEU A 188 -13.82 11.69 -0.74
CA LEU A 188 -12.84 11.66 0.36
C LEU A 188 -12.10 10.32 0.39
N ALA A 189 -12.82 9.21 0.21
CA ALA A 189 -12.23 7.89 0.18
C ALA A 189 -11.24 7.74 -0.99
N ARG A 190 -11.61 8.24 -2.17
CA ARG A 190 -10.74 8.26 -3.36
C ARG A 190 -9.43 9.00 -3.14
N ILE A 191 -9.45 10.11 -2.40
CA ILE A 191 -8.23 10.89 -2.11
C ILE A 191 -7.46 10.37 -0.88
N GLY A 192 -7.93 9.32 -0.21
CA GLY A 192 -7.30 8.76 1.00
C GLY A 192 -7.49 9.61 2.25
N ASP A 193 -8.53 10.45 2.31
CA ASP A 193 -8.84 11.26 3.50
C ASP A 193 -9.58 10.43 4.56
N GLU A 194 -9.05 10.36 5.78
CA GLU A 194 -9.58 9.58 6.90
C GLU A 194 -11.01 9.98 7.29
N LYS A 195 -11.43 11.21 6.99
CA LYS A 195 -12.81 11.67 7.22
C LYS A 195 -13.82 10.81 6.46
N ALA A 196 -13.43 10.18 5.36
CA ALA A 196 -14.28 9.25 4.62
C ALA A 196 -14.81 8.12 5.51
N SER A 197 -13.93 7.54 6.35
CA SER A 197 -14.30 6.45 7.26
C SER A 197 -15.40 6.90 8.22
N SER A 198 -15.20 8.06 8.86
CA SER A 198 -16.19 8.62 9.79
C SER A 198 -17.53 8.95 9.10
N LEU A 199 -17.49 9.48 7.87
CA LEU A 199 -18.69 9.88 7.14
C LEU A 199 -19.49 8.67 6.65
N TYR A 200 -18.83 7.65 6.11
CA TYR A 200 -19.48 6.38 5.78
C TYR A 200 -20.11 5.73 7.02
N ALA A 201 -19.39 5.70 8.14
CA ALA A 201 -19.91 5.15 9.38
C ALA A 201 -21.18 5.89 9.85
N GLN A 202 -21.17 7.23 9.80
CA GLN A 202 -22.33 8.05 10.13
C GLN A 202 -23.54 7.78 9.21
N LEU A 203 -23.31 7.70 7.90
CA LEU A 203 -24.36 7.44 6.91
C LEU A 203 -25.00 6.06 7.08
N ILE A 204 -24.19 5.04 7.33
CA ILE A 204 -24.65 3.67 7.61
C ILE A 204 -25.45 3.64 8.90
N LEU A 205 -24.90 4.18 10.00
CA LEU A 205 -25.59 4.23 11.30
C LEU A 205 -26.92 5.01 11.23
N ALA A 206 -26.97 6.11 10.49
CA ALA A 206 -28.20 6.86 10.26
C ALA A 206 -29.25 6.01 9.53
N GLY A 207 -28.84 5.23 8.53
CA GLY A 207 -29.71 4.27 7.83
C GLY A 207 -30.34 3.25 8.77
N ILE A 208 -29.53 2.65 9.64
CA ILE A 208 -29.99 1.64 10.62
C ILE A 208 -30.92 2.27 11.65
N ARG A 209 -30.49 3.37 12.29
CA ARG A 209 -31.25 4.02 13.37
C ARG A 209 -32.60 4.59 12.91
N GLN A 210 -32.72 4.97 11.65
CA GLN A 210 -33.96 5.44 11.05
C GLN A 210 -34.87 4.30 10.56
N GLY A 211 -34.43 3.03 10.70
CA GLY A 211 -35.17 1.86 10.22
C GLY A 211 -35.18 1.72 8.69
N ALA A 212 -34.30 2.44 7.98
CA ALA A 212 -34.19 2.36 6.53
C ALA A 212 -33.49 1.07 6.07
N SER A 213 -32.77 0.40 6.96
CA SER A 213 -32.11 -0.88 6.75
C SER A 213 -31.96 -1.64 8.07
N ARG A 214 -31.97 -2.97 8.02
CA ARG A 214 -31.54 -3.84 9.12
C ARG A 214 -30.07 -4.20 8.92
N VAL A 215 -29.38 -4.60 9.99
CA VAL A 215 -27.97 -4.97 9.94
C VAL A 215 -27.67 -6.03 8.85
N ASP A 216 -28.51 -7.06 8.74
CA ASP A 216 -28.32 -8.13 7.76
C ASP A 216 -28.68 -7.71 6.31
N ASP A 217 -29.48 -6.65 6.14
CA ASP A 217 -29.89 -6.10 4.84
C ASP A 217 -28.96 -4.97 4.35
N LEU A 218 -27.89 -4.67 5.11
CA LEU A 218 -26.96 -3.58 4.81
C LEU A 218 -26.33 -3.66 3.41
N PRO A 219 -25.86 -4.83 2.93
CA PRO A 219 -25.24 -4.92 1.60
C PRO A 219 -26.17 -4.45 0.46
N GLU A 220 -27.42 -4.90 0.48
CA GLU A 220 -28.40 -4.54 -0.56
C GLU A 220 -28.83 -3.08 -0.45
N TRP A 221 -29.09 -2.60 0.78
CA TRP A 221 -29.44 -1.21 1.02
C TRP A 221 -28.32 -0.25 0.63
N PHE A 222 -27.08 -0.57 0.98
CA PHE A 222 -25.91 0.26 0.69
C PHE A 222 -25.72 0.45 -0.81
N ARG A 223 -25.90 -0.62 -1.61
CA ARG A 223 -25.78 -0.62 -3.08
C ARG A 223 -26.75 0.36 -3.76
N PHE A 224 -27.87 0.70 -3.11
CA PHE A 224 -28.80 1.69 -3.65
C PHE A 224 -28.21 3.10 -3.63
N TYR A 225 -27.46 3.46 -2.58
CA TYR A 225 -26.87 4.78 -2.38
C TYR A 225 -25.47 4.89 -2.98
N GLU A 226 -24.64 3.86 -2.79
CA GLU A 226 -23.27 3.82 -3.27
C GLU A 226 -23.10 2.69 -4.30
N LYS A 227 -22.82 3.08 -5.54
CA LYS A 227 -22.70 2.15 -6.67
C LYS A 227 -21.25 1.80 -6.99
N ASN A 228 -20.32 2.61 -6.50
CA ASN A 228 -18.89 2.46 -6.77
C ASN A 228 -18.14 1.78 -5.62
N GLN A 229 -18.86 1.30 -4.61
CA GLN A 229 -18.34 0.52 -3.48
C GLN A 229 -19.23 -0.70 -3.25
N THR A 230 -18.61 -1.77 -2.82
CA THR A 230 -19.25 -3.00 -2.37
C THR A 230 -19.12 -3.09 -0.86
N LEU A 231 -20.25 -3.23 -0.17
CA LEU A 231 -20.31 -3.48 1.27
C LEU A 231 -20.51 -4.98 1.51
N ARG A 232 -19.59 -5.58 2.25
CA ARG A 232 -19.66 -6.97 2.72
C ARG A 232 -19.78 -7.00 4.24
N ILE A 233 -20.53 -7.98 4.74
CA ILE A 233 -20.65 -8.24 6.17
C ILE A 233 -20.18 -9.65 6.51
N GLU A 234 -19.47 -9.79 7.63
CA GLU A 234 -19.13 -11.07 8.24
C GLU A 234 -19.63 -11.11 9.68
N SER A 235 -20.00 -12.29 10.17
CA SER A 235 -20.51 -12.42 11.53
C SER A 235 -19.39 -12.62 12.53
N ILE A 236 -19.47 -11.91 13.65
CA ILE A 236 -18.60 -12.07 14.81
C ILE A 236 -19.44 -12.76 15.91
N PRO A 237 -18.86 -13.67 16.71
CA PRO A 237 -19.55 -14.24 17.87
C PRO A 237 -20.15 -13.15 18.76
N ILE A 238 -21.41 -13.32 19.16
CA ILE A 238 -22.12 -12.37 20.01
C ILE A 238 -21.77 -12.56 21.49
N GLU A 239 -21.73 -11.46 22.24
CA GLU A 239 -21.58 -11.47 23.69
C GLU A 239 -22.94 -11.33 24.40
N PRO A 240 -23.04 -11.73 25.68
CA PRO A 240 -24.25 -11.54 26.47
C PRO A 240 -24.75 -10.09 26.45
N GLY A 241 -26.03 -9.89 26.08
CA GLY A 241 -26.67 -8.57 26.02
C GLY A 241 -26.61 -7.88 24.66
N GLN A 242 -25.95 -8.49 23.67
CA GLN A 242 -25.96 -8.03 22.28
C GLN A 242 -26.98 -8.81 21.43
N LEU A 243 -27.49 -8.16 20.39
CA LEU A 243 -28.36 -8.76 19.38
C LEU A 243 -27.56 -9.28 18.18
N SER A 244 -26.51 -8.55 17.78
CA SER A 244 -25.69 -8.86 16.62
C SER A 244 -24.29 -8.24 16.76
N GLN A 245 -23.28 -8.94 16.26
CA GLN A 245 -21.95 -8.40 16.00
C GLN A 245 -21.55 -8.73 14.57
N LYS A 246 -21.06 -7.73 13.83
CA LYS A 246 -20.63 -7.90 12.44
C LYS A 246 -19.34 -7.15 12.16
N LEU A 247 -18.53 -7.70 11.28
CA LEU A 247 -17.48 -6.95 10.58
C LEU A 247 -18.06 -6.39 9.28
N VAL A 248 -18.01 -5.07 9.09
CA VAL A 248 -18.48 -4.38 7.88
C VAL A 248 -17.27 -3.94 7.08
N VAL A 249 -17.18 -4.38 5.83
CA VAL A 249 -16.04 -4.13 4.94
C VAL A 249 -16.52 -3.37 3.70
N LEU A 250 -15.89 -2.24 3.38
CA LEU A 250 -16.03 -1.55 2.10
C LEU A 250 -14.82 -1.93 1.23
N GLU A 251 -15.04 -2.79 0.25
CA GLU A 251 -13.96 -3.56 -0.39
C GLU A 251 -12.99 -2.68 -1.17
N GLU A 252 -13.49 -1.79 -2.02
CA GLU A 252 -12.66 -0.98 -2.91
C GLU A 252 -11.95 0.17 -2.18
N ALA A 253 -12.54 0.69 -1.10
CA ALA A 253 -11.88 1.65 -0.22
C ALA A 253 -10.96 1.00 0.82
N GLY A 254 -11.05 -0.32 1.04
CA GLY A 254 -10.32 -1.03 2.08
C GLY A 254 -10.69 -0.59 3.51
N LEU A 255 -11.88 -0.03 3.71
CA LEU A 255 -12.35 0.43 5.02
C LEU A 255 -13.04 -0.71 5.76
N VAL A 256 -12.75 -0.84 7.05
CA VAL A 256 -13.30 -1.92 7.89
C VAL A 256 -13.82 -1.34 9.19
N TYR A 257 -15.00 -1.81 9.60
CA TYR A 257 -15.69 -1.39 10.81
C TYR A 257 -16.18 -2.60 11.61
N TRP A 258 -16.19 -2.47 12.93
CA TRP A 258 -16.86 -3.39 13.84
C TRP A 258 -18.23 -2.84 14.22
N LEU A 259 -19.29 -3.53 13.80
CA LEU A 259 -20.67 -3.19 14.13
C LEU A 259 -21.14 -4.00 15.33
N ILE A 260 -21.70 -3.31 16.33
CA ILE A 260 -22.29 -3.92 17.53
C ILE A 260 -23.72 -3.43 17.65
N GLU A 261 -24.66 -4.37 17.71
CA GLU A 261 -26.08 -4.11 17.93
C GLU A 261 -26.49 -4.63 19.31
N THR A 262 -27.13 -3.78 20.08
CA THR A 262 -27.74 -4.09 21.39
C THR A 262 -29.22 -3.71 21.34
N PRO A 263 -30.06 -4.16 22.30
CA PRO A 263 -31.46 -3.78 22.33
C PRO A 263 -31.74 -2.27 22.33
N ASN A 264 -30.78 -1.46 22.81
CA ASN A 264 -30.97 -0.01 22.99
C ASN A 264 -30.13 0.85 22.03
N ASN A 265 -29.14 0.27 21.35
CA ASN A 265 -28.17 1.05 20.57
C ASN A 265 -27.47 0.22 19.49
N VAL A 266 -27.04 0.90 18.43
CA VAL A 266 -26.15 0.37 17.40
C VAL A 266 -24.90 1.25 17.32
N GLN A 267 -23.74 0.60 17.33
CA GLN A 267 -22.42 1.22 17.21
C GLN A 267 -21.70 0.68 15.98
N LEU A 268 -20.87 1.52 15.37
CA LEU A 268 -20.03 1.17 14.24
C LEU A 268 -18.65 1.79 14.49
N LEU A 269 -17.69 0.95 14.86
CA LEU A 269 -16.37 1.35 15.34
C LEU A 269 -15.36 1.15 14.19
N PRO A 270 -14.67 2.19 13.71
CA PRO A 270 -13.73 2.04 12.59
C PRO A 270 -12.46 1.31 13.04
N LEU A 271 -12.10 0.24 12.32
CA LEU A 271 -10.85 -0.51 12.52
C LEU A 271 -9.75 0.01 11.58
N ILE A 272 -10.12 0.27 10.33
CA ILE A 272 -9.25 0.92 9.33
C ILE A 272 -9.87 2.27 8.97
N GLN A 273 -9.12 3.34 9.23
CA GLN A 273 -9.60 4.72 9.03
C GLN A 273 -9.10 5.32 7.73
N THR A 274 -7.91 4.93 7.27
CA THR A 274 -7.29 5.48 6.05
C THR A 274 -7.73 4.67 4.83
N PRO A 275 -8.53 5.25 3.92
CA PRO A 275 -8.97 4.58 2.70
C PRO A 275 -7.82 4.36 1.73
N ASN A 276 -7.87 3.30 0.93
CA ASN A 276 -6.79 2.98 0.00
C ASN A 276 -7.28 2.39 -1.33
N PHE A 277 -7.59 3.29 -2.29
CA PHE A 277 -7.93 2.94 -3.67
C PHE A 277 -6.71 2.75 -4.59
N ALA A 278 -5.55 3.26 -4.19
CA ALA A 278 -4.38 3.35 -5.06
C ALA A 278 -3.65 2.01 -5.22
N SER A 279 -4.11 0.99 -4.51
CA SER A 279 -3.41 -0.26 -4.41
C SER A 279 -4.45 -1.37 -4.34
N ASN A 280 -4.36 -2.35 -5.24
CA ASN A 280 -5.08 -3.64 -5.17
C ASN A 280 -4.58 -4.45 -3.95
N ARG A 281 -4.43 -3.81 -2.79
CA ARG A 281 -3.86 -4.42 -1.62
C ARG A 281 -4.92 -5.30 -1.02
N GLN A 282 -4.63 -6.58 -1.10
CA GLN A 282 -5.33 -7.61 -0.37
C GLN A 282 -5.45 -7.15 1.09
N THR A 283 -6.67 -7.05 1.58
CA THR A 283 -6.96 -6.95 3.00
C THR A 283 -7.35 -8.35 3.43
N GLY A 284 -6.53 -8.97 4.27
CA GLY A 284 -6.88 -10.24 4.91
C GLY A 284 -7.50 -9.96 6.26
N GLN A 285 -8.45 -10.77 6.65
CA GLN A 285 -9.09 -10.69 7.96
C GLN A 285 -9.30 -12.08 8.54
N LEU A 286 -9.21 -12.15 9.86
CA LEU A 286 -9.44 -13.37 10.63
C LEU A 286 -10.18 -13.01 11.92
N ILE A 287 -11.19 -13.79 12.27
CA ILE A 287 -12.03 -13.59 13.45
C ILE A 287 -11.93 -14.85 14.32
N GLY A 288 -11.65 -14.69 15.61
CA GLY A 288 -11.55 -15.80 16.55
C GLY A 288 -11.05 -15.36 17.92
N ASP A 289 -11.17 -16.24 18.92
CA ASP A 289 -10.56 -16.05 20.25
C ASP A 289 -9.08 -16.41 20.17
N PHE A 290 -8.24 -15.38 20.03
CA PHE A 290 -6.79 -15.49 19.91
C PHE A 290 -6.07 -15.13 21.22
N THR A 291 -6.78 -14.62 22.22
CA THR A 291 -6.22 -14.31 23.55
C THR A 291 -6.55 -15.38 24.60
N GLY A 292 -7.53 -16.24 24.34
CA GLY A 292 -8.01 -17.30 25.22
C GLY A 292 -8.92 -16.81 26.35
N ASP A 293 -9.45 -15.59 26.26
CA ASP A 293 -10.31 -14.99 27.27
C ASP A 293 -11.82 -15.20 27.00
N GLY A 294 -12.17 -15.88 25.91
CA GLY A 294 -13.53 -16.14 25.48
C GLY A 294 -14.18 -15.00 24.69
N LEU A 295 -13.47 -13.91 24.44
CA LEU A 295 -13.88 -12.83 23.55
C LEU A 295 -13.29 -13.07 22.16
N ALA A 296 -13.95 -12.53 21.13
CA ALA A 296 -13.44 -12.61 19.77
C ALA A 296 -12.49 -11.44 19.50
N GLU A 297 -11.36 -11.72 18.87
CA GLU A 297 -10.49 -10.75 18.24
C GLU A 297 -10.70 -10.71 16.73
N VAL A 298 -10.45 -9.53 16.15
CA VAL A 298 -10.35 -9.31 14.71
C VAL A 298 -8.89 -9.01 14.38
N ILE A 299 -8.26 -9.90 13.61
CA ILE A 299 -6.93 -9.71 13.04
C ILE A 299 -7.08 -9.19 11.62
N LEU A 300 -6.43 -8.07 11.31
CA LEU A 300 -6.38 -7.47 9.99
C LEU A 300 -4.95 -7.47 9.47
N ALA A 301 -4.79 -7.79 8.20
CA ALA A 301 -3.53 -7.68 7.47
C ALA A 301 -3.75 -6.78 6.25
N GLN A 302 -2.93 -5.74 6.12
CA GLN A 302 -2.94 -4.83 4.99
C GLN A 302 -1.54 -4.72 4.41
N VAL A 303 -1.37 -4.84 3.11
CA VAL A 303 -0.06 -4.53 2.51
C VAL A 303 0.24 -3.04 2.72
N ASN A 304 1.50 -2.70 2.98
CA ASN A 304 1.97 -1.33 3.13
C ASN A 304 2.69 -0.86 1.85
N THR A 305 3.22 0.36 1.84
CA THR A 305 3.96 0.92 0.69
C THR A 305 5.31 0.24 0.41
N SER A 306 5.82 -0.54 1.36
CA SER A 306 7.06 -1.30 1.22
C SER A 306 6.81 -2.77 0.85
N ASN A 307 5.65 -3.10 0.27
CA ASN A 307 5.30 -4.48 -0.11
C ASN A 307 5.47 -5.48 1.05
N ALA A 308 5.10 -5.08 2.26
CA ALA A 308 5.01 -5.97 3.44
C ALA A 308 3.59 -5.91 4.01
N ALA A 309 3.09 -7.01 4.59
CA ALA A 309 1.79 -6.94 5.28
C ALA A 309 1.98 -6.37 6.68
N GLN A 310 1.27 -5.28 6.97
CA GLN A 310 1.11 -4.71 8.29
C GLN A 310 -0.07 -5.40 8.97
N LEU A 311 0.19 -5.95 10.16
CA LEU A 311 -0.81 -6.61 10.98
C LEU A 311 -1.39 -5.64 12.01
N SER A 312 -2.66 -5.82 12.35
CA SER A 312 -3.32 -5.15 13.46
C SER A 312 -4.34 -6.08 14.09
N ALA A 313 -4.42 -6.09 15.42
CA ALA A 313 -5.37 -6.90 16.18
C ALA A 313 -6.28 -5.99 16.98
N PHE A 314 -7.56 -6.32 17.02
CA PHE A 314 -8.57 -5.55 17.73
C PHE A 314 -9.46 -6.48 18.55
N THR A 315 -9.89 -6.00 19.71
CA THR A 315 -10.93 -6.62 20.52
C THR A 315 -11.90 -5.52 20.99
N VAL A 316 -13.07 -5.91 21.48
CA VAL A 316 -14.03 -4.98 22.08
C VAL A 316 -14.15 -5.29 23.55
N LEU A 317 -13.74 -4.35 24.39
CA LEU A 317 -13.85 -4.47 25.85
C LEU A 317 -14.85 -3.44 26.36
N GLN A 318 -15.94 -3.93 26.95
CA GLN A 318 -17.01 -3.09 27.52
C GLN A 318 -17.58 -2.07 26.51
N GLY A 319 -17.69 -2.47 25.25
CA GLY A 319 -18.20 -1.62 24.16
C GLY A 319 -17.18 -0.61 23.60
N ASN A 320 -15.93 -0.63 24.05
CA ASN A 320 -14.85 0.18 23.48
C ASN A 320 -13.92 -0.67 22.63
N LEU A 321 -13.52 -0.13 21.48
CA LEU A 321 -12.52 -0.75 20.64
C LEU A 321 -11.15 -0.65 21.31
N VAL A 322 -10.46 -1.77 21.45
CA VAL A 322 -9.10 -1.85 21.99
C VAL A 322 -8.21 -2.49 20.93
N GLN A 323 -7.17 -1.76 20.51
CA GLN A 323 -6.14 -2.31 19.64
C GLN A 323 -5.14 -3.10 20.50
N LEU A 324 -4.99 -4.38 20.19
CA LEU A 324 -4.05 -5.26 20.87
C LEU A 324 -2.65 -5.11 20.24
N PRO A 325 -1.58 -5.08 21.04
CA PRO A 325 -0.22 -4.98 20.50
C PRO A 325 0.15 -6.24 19.70
N ILE A 326 0.74 -6.05 18.53
CA ILE A 326 1.38 -7.10 17.74
C ILE A 326 2.84 -6.70 17.59
N GLU A 327 3.76 -7.58 17.99
CA GLU A 327 5.17 -7.35 17.68
C GLU A 327 5.41 -7.56 16.19
N PRO A 328 6.09 -6.63 15.50
CA PRO A 328 6.39 -6.79 14.09
C PRO A 328 7.31 -7.99 13.92
N ALA A 329 6.99 -8.83 12.96
CA ALA A 329 7.83 -9.95 12.65
C ALA A 329 7.69 -10.29 11.18
N LEU A 330 8.85 -10.49 10.55
CA LEU A 330 9.13 -10.31 9.13
C LEU A 330 9.37 -8.84 8.76
N PRO A 331 10.62 -8.35 8.87
CA PRO A 331 11.09 -7.29 8.00
C PRO A 331 11.47 -7.91 6.65
N VAL A 332 10.58 -8.71 6.04
CA VAL A 332 10.82 -9.16 4.67
C VAL A 332 10.12 -8.14 3.80
N ASP A 333 10.86 -7.10 3.44
CA ASP A 333 10.57 -6.39 2.20
C ASP A 333 10.72 -7.44 1.09
N LEU A 334 9.60 -8.10 0.75
CA LEU A 334 9.60 -9.21 -0.17
C LEU A 334 10.10 -8.76 -1.54
N ARG A 335 10.04 -7.45 -1.88
CA ARG A 335 10.35 -6.79 -3.18
C ARG A 335 9.91 -7.54 -4.43
N THR A 336 9.11 -8.57 -4.27
CA THR A 336 8.52 -9.42 -5.29
C THR A 336 7.01 -9.31 -5.16
N ASN A 337 6.29 -9.78 -6.17
CA ASN A 337 4.85 -9.92 -6.03
C ASN A 337 4.59 -11.09 -5.08
N PHE A 338 3.68 -10.88 -4.15
CA PHE A 338 3.23 -11.90 -3.23
C PHE A 338 1.72 -11.82 -3.07
N GLU A 339 1.15 -12.94 -2.67
CA GLU A 339 -0.16 -12.99 -2.05
C GLU A 339 0.03 -13.41 -0.61
N PHE A 340 -0.87 -12.97 0.26
CA PHE A 340 -0.86 -13.45 1.64
C PHE A 340 -2.22 -13.99 2.05
N SER A 341 -2.20 -14.92 3.00
CA SER A 341 -3.39 -15.45 3.65
C SER A 341 -3.23 -15.39 5.16
N LEU A 342 -4.36 -15.16 5.86
CA LEU A 342 -4.46 -15.31 7.30
C LEU A 342 -5.30 -16.54 7.61
N TYR A 343 -4.86 -17.34 8.57
CA TYR A 343 -5.64 -18.47 9.08
C TYR A 343 -5.35 -18.72 10.55
N THR A 344 -6.27 -19.44 11.20
CA THR A 344 -6.11 -19.85 12.61
C THR A 344 -5.05 -20.93 12.72
N GLY A 345 -4.11 -20.74 13.65
CA GLY A 345 -3.10 -21.74 14.01
C GLY A 345 -3.50 -22.59 15.21
N ASP A 346 -2.53 -23.31 15.77
CA ASP A 346 -2.74 -24.11 16.98
C ASP A 346 -2.74 -23.24 18.25
N ALA A 347 -3.57 -23.58 19.24
CA ALA A 347 -3.54 -23.00 20.60
C ALA A 347 -3.58 -21.46 20.69
N ALA A 348 -4.74 -20.84 20.40
CA ALA A 348 -4.96 -19.38 20.47
C ALA A 348 -3.87 -18.60 19.70
N SER A 349 -3.64 -19.01 18.45
CA SER A 349 -2.68 -18.38 17.57
C SER A 349 -3.29 -18.13 16.21
N PHE A 350 -2.76 -17.14 15.51
CA PHE A 350 -3.03 -16.94 14.09
C PHE A 350 -1.73 -17.05 13.31
N VAL A 351 -1.84 -17.39 12.03
CA VAL A 351 -0.72 -17.54 11.12
C VAL A 351 -0.93 -16.64 9.93
N ILE A 352 0.11 -15.89 9.58
CA ILE A 352 0.21 -15.24 8.28
C ILE A 352 1.09 -16.08 7.38
N GLN A 353 0.59 -16.35 6.17
CA GLN A 353 1.33 -17.02 5.12
C GLN A 353 1.53 -16.09 3.94
N TYR A 354 2.76 -16.02 3.42
CA TYR A 354 3.09 -15.32 2.19
C TYR A 354 3.46 -16.35 1.12
N ASN A 355 2.89 -16.19 -0.07
CA ASN A 355 3.18 -16.96 -1.26
C ASN A 355 3.79 -16.02 -2.31
N THR A 356 5.06 -16.21 -2.66
CA THR A 356 5.73 -15.37 -3.67
C THR A 356 5.50 -15.88 -5.08
N PHE A 357 5.23 -14.98 -6.03
CA PHE A 357 5.01 -15.28 -7.46
C PHE A 357 5.74 -14.25 -8.35
N PRO A 358 6.16 -14.58 -9.59
CA PRO A 358 6.25 -15.90 -10.25
C PRO A 358 7.55 -16.66 -9.94
N ALA A 359 8.25 -16.30 -8.86
CA ALA A 359 9.59 -16.78 -8.56
C ALA A 359 9.54 -17.87 -7.47
N CYS A 360 10.25 -19.00 -7.67
CA CYS A 360 10.33 -20.21 -6.83
C CYS A 360 9.27 -20.28 -5.72
N PRO A 361 8.18 -21.08 -5.82
CA PRO A 361 7.09 -21.00 -4.85
C PRO A 361 7.65 -21.24 -3.45
N ALA A 362 7.82 -20.12 -2.75
CA ALA A 362 8.40 -20.02 -1.44
C ALA A 362 7.26 -19.57 -0.55
N ILE A 363 6.98 -20.42 0.43
CA ILE A 363 5.92 -20.23 1.38
C ILE A 363 6.59 -19.80 2.68
N PHE A 364 6.26 -18.61 3.12
CA PHE A 364 6.67 -18.09 4.42
C PHE A 364 5.47 -18.19 5.33
N GLN A 365 5.61 -18.84 6.47
CA GLN A 365 4.58 -18.91 7.49
C GLN A 365 5.13 -18.36 8.79
N GLN A 366 4.36 -17.51 9.44
CA GLN A 366 4.68 -17.04 10.77
C GLN A 366 3.46 -17.08 11.65
N ALA A 367 3.56 -17.83 12.75
CA ALA A 367 2.54 -17.87 13.76
C ALA A 367 2.74 -16.72 14.75
N TYR A 368 1.64 -16.22 15.29
CA TYR A 368 1.59 -15.19 16.31
C TYR A 368 0.81 -15.73 17.49
N ARG A 369 1.43 -15.70 18.68
CA ARG A 369 0.85 -16.22 19.92
C ARG A 369 0.69 -15.11 20.93
N TRP A 370 -0.46 -15.07 21.59
CA TRP A 370 -0.68 -14.16 22.70
C TRP A 370 0.16 -14.59 23.91
N ASN A 371 0.93 -13.66 24.47
CA ASN A 371 1.73 -13.92 25.68
C ASN A 371 1.11 -13.35 26.97
N GLY A 372 -0.12 -12.81 26.90
CA GLY A 372 -0.77 -12.07 27.98
C GLY A 372 -0.71 -10.54 27.83
N SER A 373 0.12 -10.02 26.92
CA SER A 373 0.30 -8.58 26.71
C SER A 373 0.41 -8.15 25.25
N ALA A 374 0.97 -9.01 24.39
CA ALA A 374 1.13 -8.77 22.96
C ALA A 374 1.07 -10.11 22.20
N PHE A 375 0.76 -10.02 20.91
CA PHE A 375 0.99 -11.11 19.97
C PHE A 375 2.47 -11.15 19.62
N ILE A 376 3.15 -12.22 20.05
CA ILE A 376 4.57 -12.44 19.81
C ILE A 376 4.72 -13.41 18.63
N PRO A 377 5.58 -13.08 17.67
CA PRO A 377 5.86 -13.97 16.56
C PRO A 377 6.63 -15.23 16.96
N SER A 378 6.32 -16.34 16.29
CA SER A 378 7.20 -17.49 16.23
C SER A 378 8.36 -17.26 15.28
N GLN A 379 9.33 -18.19 15.29
CA GLN A 379 10.25 -18.31 14.17
C GLN A 379 9.46 -18.48 12.86
N VAL A 380 9.97 -17.87 11.80
CA VAL A 380 9.41 -17.99 10.46
C VAL A 380 9.66 -19.41 9.97
N ALA A 381 8.58 -20.13 9.71
CA ALA A 381 8.65 -21.39 8.97
C ALA A 381 8.76 -21.05 7.48
N PHE A 382 9.76 -21.64 6.83
CA PHE A 382 10.05 -21.36 5.44
C PHE A 382 10.13 -22.67 4.67
N GLN A 383 9.32 -22.77 3.62
CA GLN A 383 9.22 -23.94 2.77
C GLN A 383 9.38 -23.52 1.32
N VAL A 384 10.33 -24.14 0.63
CA VAL A 384 10.54 -23.93 -0.81
C VAL A 384 10.25 -25.24 -1.51
N GLU A 385 9.31 -25.22 -2.44
CA GLU A 385 8.97 -26.38 -3.26
C GLU A 385 9.33 -26.10 -4.72
N PRO A 386 10.62 -26.17 -5.10
CA PRO A 386 11.04 -25.86 -6.45
C PRO A 386 10.37 -26.82 -7.45
N GLN A 387 9.63 -26.26 -8.41
CA GLN A 387 9.07 -27.02 -9.53
C GLN A 387 10.08 -27.04 -10.67
N ALA A 388 10.31 -28.22 -11.28
CA ALA A 388 11.30 -28.40 -12.34
C ALA A 388 11.13 -27.40 -13.50
N ASP A 389 9.88 -27.16 -13.90
CA ASP A 389 9.53 -26.23 -14.99
C ASP A 389 9.71 -24.74 -14.61
N LEU A 390 9.89 -24.44 -13.33
CA LEU A 390 10.03 -23.07 -12.78
C LEU A 390 11.42 -22.80 -12.18
N LEU A 391 12.39 -23.72 -12.34
CA LEU A 391 13.75 -23.55 -11.81
C LEU A 391 14.44 -22.28 -12.32
N LEU A 392 14.09 -21.83 -13.53
CA LEU A 392 14.56 -20.56 -14.11
C LEU A 392 14.23 -19.37 -13.20
N SER A 393 13.00 -19.33 -12.68
CA SER A 393 12.53 -18.25 -11.81
C SER A 393 13.11 -18.35 -10.39
N CYS A 394 13.68 -19.51 -10.01
CA CYS A 394 14.35 -19.67 -8.72
C CYS A 394 15.70 -18.94 -8.63
N GLU A 395 16.35 -18.65 -9.76
CA GLU A 395 17.58 -17.84 -9.79
C GLU A 395 17.31 -16.39 -9.34
N GLU A 396 16.17 -15.82 -9.75
CA GLU A 396 15.74 -14.47 -9.35
C GLU A 396 15.40 -14.42 -7.86
N THR A 397 14.63 -15.40 -7.35
CA THR A 397 14.34 -15.52 -5.91
C THR A 397 15.63 -15.63 -5.11
N LEU A 398 16.55 -16.48 -5.55
CA LEU A 398 17.80 -16.69 -4.85
C LEU A 398 18.68 -15.44 -4.87
N THR A 399 18.76 -14.73 -6.00
CA THR A 399 19.46 -13.44 -6.08
C THR A 399 18.85 -12.41 -5.15
N HIS A 400 17.51 -12.36 -5.06
CA HIS A 400 16.82 -11.46 -4.15
C HIS A 400 17.07 -11.82 -2.68
N ALA A 401 16.94 -13.10 -2.31
CA ALA A 401 17.18 -13.60 -0.97
C ALA A 401 18.58 -13.23 -0.46
N ARG A 402 19.62 -13.42 -1.28
CA ARG A 402 21.01 -13.03 -0.96
C ARG A 402 21.19 -11.54 -0.67
N ASN A 403 20.33 -10.68 -1.23
CA ASN A 403 20.47 -9.23 -1.12
C ASN A 403 19.58 -8.62 -0.02
N ALA A 404 18.49 -9.30 0.34
CA ALA A 404 17.42 -8.72 1.13
C ALA A 404 16.94 -9.57 2.31
N TRP A 405 17.23 -10.88 2.33
CA TRP A 405 16.77 -11.80 3.36
C TRP A 405 17.91 -12.22 4.28
N GLU A 406 17.55 -12.74 5.47
CA GLU A 406 18.54 -13.25 6.40
C GLU A 406 19.24 -14.52 5.86
N PRO A 407 20.49 -14.80 6.29
CA PRO A 407 21.27 -15.93 5.81
C PRO A 407 20.56 -17.27 5.92
N GLU A 408 19.80 -17.52 6.99
CA GLU A 408 19.08 -18.77 7.24
C GLU A 408 18.00 -19.02 6.20
N MET A 409 17.31 -17.96 5.76
CA MET A 409 16.28 -18.03 4.72
C MET A 409 16.94 -18.33 3.37
N THR A 410 18.03 -17.64 3.05
CA THR A 410 18.79 -17.89 1.81
C THR A 410 19.35 -19.31 1.77
N LEU A 411 19.88 -19.80 2.89
CA LEU A 411 20.40 -21.16 3.04
C LEU A 411 19.31 -22.21 2.78
N SER A 412 18.10 -21.98 3.29
CA SER A 412 16.97 -22.88 3.05
C SER A 412 16.61 -22.99 1.56
N ILE A 413 16.68 -21.89 0.80
CA ILE A 413 16.49 -21.92 -0.67
C ILE A 413 17.62 -22.71 -1.34
N LEU A 414 18.87 -22.42 -0.99
CA LEU A 414 20.04 -23.08 -1.55
C LEU A 414 19.96 -24.61 -1.37
N ARG A 415 19.61 -25.07 -0.17
CA ARG A 415 19.45 -26.50 0.15
C ARG A 415 18.29 -27.14 -0.62
N ALA A 416 17.17 -26.43 -0.78
CA ALA A 416 16.04 -26.93 -1.56
C ALA A 416 16.37 -27.06 -3.06
N LEU A 417 17.23 -26.19 -3.59
CA LEU A 417 17.65 -26.21 -4.99
C LEU A 417 18.78 -27.21 -5.29
N GLU A 418 19.61 -27.56 -4.31
CA GLU A 418 20.77 -28.45 -4.48
C GLU A 418 20.50 -29.75 -5.28
N PRO A 419 19.42 -30.51 -5.03
CA PRO A 419 19.16 -31.74 -5.79
C PRO A 419 18.70 -31.50 -7.23
N LEU A 420 18.24 -30.30 -7.58
CA LEU A 420 17.66 -29.96 -8.88
C LEU A 420 18.55 -29.05 -9.73
N TRP A 421 19.67 -28.57 -9.18
CA TRP A 421 20.52 -27.58 -9.80
C TRP A 421 21.69 -28.20 -10.59
N PRO A 422 22.09 -27.61 -11.75
CA PRO A 422 21.47 -26.47 -12.43
C PRO A 422 20.31 -26.86 -13.37
N PRO A 423 19.42 -25.92 -13.72
CA PRO A 423 18.49 -26.12 -14.83
C PRO A 423 19.23 -26.22 -16.17
N ALA A 424 18.55 -26.72 -17.20
CA ALA A 424 19.17 -26.95 -18.52
C ALA A 424 19.71 -25.68 -19.19
N ALA A 425 19.09 -24.53 -18.95
CA ALA A 425 19.51 -23.23 -19.47
C ALA A 425 19.16 -22.08 -18.52
N ASP A 426 19.89 -20.97 -18.61
CA ASP A 426 19.66 -19.71 -17.90
C ASP A 426 18.48 -18.91 -18.50
N ALA A 427 18.14 -17.77 -17.89
CA ALA A 427 17.04 -16.89 -18.35
C ALA A 427 17.21 -16.37 -19.78
N LYS A 428 18.40 -16.52 -20.38
CA LYS A 428 18.74 -16.13 -21.75
C LYS A 428 18.85 -17.34 -22.70
N GLY A 429 18.50 -18.54 -22.23
CA GLY A 429 18.59 -19.78 -23.00
C GLY A 429 20.00 -20.33 -23.15
N ARG A 430 20.98 -19.88 -22.34
CA ARG A 430 22.36 -20.35 -22.39
C ARG A 430 22.54 -21.53 -21.43
N PRO A 431 23.29 -22.58 -21.79
CA PRO A 431 23.56 -23.68 -20.88
C PRO A 431 24.38 -23.20 -19.68
N TYR A 432 24.10 -23.79 -18.53
CA TYR A 432 24.89 -23.55 -17.33
C TYR A 432 26.31 -24.12 -17.45
N PRO A 433 27.30 -23.51 -16.78
CA PRO A 433 28.62 -24.10 -16.63
C PRO A 433 28.56 -25.50 -16.01
N ALA A 434 29.49 -26.38 -16.40
CA ALA A 434 29.55 -27.76 -15.90
C ALA A 434 29.75 -27.85 -14.37
N ASP A 435 30.35 -26.81 -13.78
CA ASP A 435 30.64 -26.64 -12.36
C ASP A 435 29.57 -25.85 -11.60
N ALA A 436 28.41 -25.52 -12.20
CA ALA A 436 27.37 -24.71 -11.56
C ALA A 436 26.78 -25.37 -10.28
N ARG A 437 26.81 -26.70 -10.18
CA ARG A 437 26.43 -27.41 -8.94
C ARG A 437 27.46 -27.23 -7.84
N ASP A 438 28.74 -27.16 -8.20
CA ASP A 438 29.83 -26.93 -7.24
C ASP A 438 29.81 -25.48 -6.72
N GLU A 439 29.43 -24.52 -7.57
CA GLU A 439 29.14 -23.14 -7.15
C GLU A 439 28.07 -23.09 -6.06
N LEU A 440 26.94 -23.75 -6.29
CA LEU A 440 25.83 -23.78 -5.33
C LEU A 440 26.27 -24.43 -4.01
N ARG A 441 27.01 -25.54 -4.05
CA ARG A 441 27.53 -26.22 -2.84
C ARG A 441 28.53 -25.36 -2.08
N PHE A 442 29.37 -24.60 -2.78
CA PHE A 442 30.25 -23.62 -2.14
C PHE A 442 29.42 -22.54 -1.43
N GLN A 443 28.39 -22.01 -2.09
CA GLN A 443 27.48 -21.04 -1.50
C GLN A 443 26.76 -21.59 -0.26
N ILE A 444 26.27 -22.83 -0.29
CA ILE A 444 25.69 -23.50 0.90
C ILE A 444 26.69 -23.42 2.06
N GLY A 445 27.95 -23.84 1.86
CA GLY A 445 28.97 -23.78 2.91
C GLY A 445 29.24 -22.37 3.45
N VAL A 446 29.22 -21.34 2.60
CA VAL A 446 29.33 -19.94 3.04
C VAL A 446 28.12 -19.50 3.84
N TYR A 447 26.91 -19.83 3.39
CA TYR A 447 25.66 -19.45 4.08
C TYR A 447 25.44 -20.21 5.39
N GLU A 448 25.95 -21.44 5.54
CA GLU A 448 26.02 -22.10 6.84
C GLU A 448 26.86 -21.29 7.83
N ALA A 449 28.01 -20.76 7.38
CA ALA A 449 28.88 -19.96 8.23
C ALA A 449 28.22 -18.62 8.60
N LEU A 450 27.58 -17.97 7.63
CA LEU A 450 26.79 -16.75 7.84
C LEU A 450 25.60 -16.96 8.80
N SER A 451 25.01 -18.16 8.79
CA SER A 451 23.88 -18.54 9.68
C SER A 451 24.34 -19.06 11.05
N GLY A 452 25.62 -18.88 11.40
CA GLY A 452 26.15 -19.32 12.70
C GLY A 452 26.33 -20.84 12.86
N ASN A 453 26.40 -21.61 11.78
CA ASN A 453 26.59 -23.07 11.79
C ASN A 453 28.02 -23.47 11.34
N PRO A 454 29.07 -23.22 12.14
CA PRO A 454 30.46 -23.44 11.73
C PRO A 454 30.76 -24.88 11.33
N ASP A 455 30.26 -25.87 12.08
CA ASP A 455 30.49 -27.29 11.79
C ASP A 455 29.86 -27.71 10.46
N MET A 456 28.66 -27.21 10.16
CA MET A 456 27.97 -27.51 8.90
C MET A 456 28.66 -26.84 7.72
N ALA A 457 29.14 -25.60 7.90
CA ALA A 457 29.93 -24.89 6.90
C ALA A 457 31.19 -25.67 6.54
N VAL A 458 31.94 -26.11 7.56
CA VAL A 458 33.18 -26.88 7.37
C VAL A 458 32.90 -28.18 6.65
N ARG A 459 31.88 -28.94 7.07
CA ARG A 459 31.48 -30.20 6.41
C ARG A 459 31.09 -29.98 4.96
N ALA A 460 30.20 -29.02 4.66
CA ALA A 460 29.74 -28.75 3.31
C ALA A 460 30.91 -28.40 2.35
N LEU A 461 31.86 -27.57 2.81
CA LEU A 461 33.03 -27.18 2.03
C LEU A 461 34.09 -28.30 1.91
N GLN A 462 34.18 -29.20 2.89
CA GLN A 462 35.01 -30.39 2.79
C GLN A 462 34.40 -31.42 1.83
N ASP A 463 33.09 -31.63 1.88
CA ASP A 463 32.36 -32.54 1.01
C ASP A 463 32.47 -32.11 -0.45
N LEU A 464 32.40 -30.80 -0.73
CA LEU A 464 32.65 -30.23 -2.05
C LEU A 464 34.06 -30.58 -2.57
N GLN A 465 35.09 -30.51 -1.72
CA GLN A 465 36.46 -30.87 -2.12
C GLN A 465 36.64 -32.37 -2.38
N GLN A 466 35.92 -33.22 -1.64
CA GLN A 466 36.02 -34.68 -1.76
C GLN A 466 35.19 -35.22 -2.93
N THR A 467 34.04 -34.61 -3.22
CA THR A 467 33.04 -35.11 -4.18
C THR A 467 32.55 -34.03 -5.13
N PRO A 468 33.42 -33.32 -5.87
CA PRO A 468 32.98 -32.27 -6.78
C PRO A 468 32.22 -32.86 -7.98
N ALA A 469 31.26 -32.10 -8.50
CA ALA A 469 30.57 -32.41 -9.75
C ALA A 469 31.54 -32.32 -10.95
N ASP A 470 32.44 -31.34 -10.94
CA ASP A 470 33.56 -31.23 -11.88
C ASP A 470 34.90 -31.22 -11.13
N ARG A 471 35.80 -32.15 -11.47
CA ARG A 471 37.13 -32.27 -10.86
C ARG A 471 38.02 -31.03 -11.07
N ASN A 472 37.76 -30.24 -12.11
CA ASN A 472 38.49 -29.01 -12.42
C ASN A 472 37.74 -27.75 -11.94
N SER A 473 36.70 -27.91 -11.14
CA SER A 473 35.89 -26.81 -10.63
C SER A 473 36.74 -25.78 -9.86
N PRO A 474 36.70 -24.49 -10.22
CA PRO A 474 37.37 -23.42 -9.47
C PRO A 474 36.85 -23.31 -8.03
N TRP A 475 35.62 -23.76 -7.77
CA TRP A 475 34.97 -23.73 -6.46
C TRP A 475 35.64 -24.66 -5.44
N ILE A 476 36.35 -25.70 -5.89
CA ILE A 476 37.21 -26.52 -5.02
C ILE A 476 38.34 -25.66 -4.43
N THR A 477 38.92 -24.79 -5.26
CA THR A 477 39.99 -23.88 -4.83
C THR A 477 39.44 -22.79 -3.92
N ALA A 478 38.27 -22.22 -4.25
CA ALA A 478 37.58 -21.26 -3.39
C ALA A 478 37.24 -21.87 -2.02
N ALA A 479 36.70 -23.09 -1.96
CA ALA A 479 36.40 -23.81 -0.72
C ALA A 479 37.64 -24.00 0.16
N ARG A 480 38.76 -24.41 -0.44
CA ARG A 480 40.03 -24.54 0.28
C ARG A 480 40.54 -23.20 0.82
N GLN A 481 40.45 -22.14 0.02
CA GLN A 481 40.86 -20.80 0.43
C GLN A 481 39.97 -20.27 1.56
N PHE A 482 38.66 -20.46 1.47
CA PHE A 482 37.71 -20.09 2.51
C PHE A 482 38.02 -20.81 3.82
N LEU A 483 38.14 -22.15 3.81
CA LEU A 483 38.46 -22.94 5.01
C LEU A 483 39.85 -22.64 5.59
N SER A 484 40.82 -22.23 4.76
CA SER A 484 42.13 -21.81 5.27
C SER A 484 42.06 -20.55 6.14
N ARG A 485 41.06 -19.69 5.86
CA ARG A 485 40.81 -18.44 6.58
C ARG A 485 39.78 -18.62 7.70
N TYR A 486 38.75 -19.44 7.48
CA TYR A 486 37.65 -19.67 8.41
C TYR A 486 37.96 -20.85 9.34
N GLN A 487 38.68 -20.56 10.44
CA GLN A 487 39.02 -21.57 11.45
C GLN A 487 38.11 -21.49 12.68
N THR A 488 37.67 -20.28 13.01
CA THR A 488 36.77 -19.98 14.12
C THR A 488 35.64 -19.06 13.64
N PRO A 489 34.50 -18.98 14.35
CA PRO A 489 33.42 -18.06 14.01
C PRO A 489 33.89 -16.59 13.87
N GLN A 490 34.92 -16.18 14.63
CA GLN A 490 35.47 -14.82 14.56
C GLN A 490 36.19 -14.53 13.22
N ASP A 491 36.61 -15.56 12.49
CA ASP A 491 37.31 -15.40 11.22
C ASP A 491 36.36 -15.17 10.03
N LEU A 492 35.04 -15.33 10.23
CA LEU A 492 34.02 -15.28 9.18
C LEU A 492 34.16 -14.04 8.29
N TYR A 493 34.27 -12.87 8.90
CA TYR A 493 34.39 -11.61 8.17
C TYR A 493 35.63 -11.57 7.26
N ARG A 494 36.77 -12.07 7.74
CA ARG A 494 38.03 -12.13 6.97
C ARG A 494 37.99 -13.19 5.88
N ALA A 495 37.32 -14.31 6.14
CA ALA A 495 37.09 -15.36 5.15
C ALA A 495 36.15 -14.91 4.03
N CYS A 496 35.17 -14.06 4.32
CA CYS A 496 34.22 -13.51 3.36
C CYS A 496 34.74 -12.33 2.52
N GLN A 497 35.72 -11.59 3.02
CA GLN A 497 36.28 -10.44 2.31
C GLN A 497 36.74 -10.71 0.86
N PRO A 498 37.49 -11.80 0.56
CA PRO A 498 37.89 -12.13 -0.83
C PRO A 498 36.75 -12.72 -1.68
N GLU A 499 35.70 -13.27 -1.06
CA GLU A 499 34.70 -14.09 -1.75
C GLU A 499 33.54 -13.26 -2.26
N ALA A 500 33.45 -13.05 -3.58
CA ALA A 500 32.43 -12.21 -4.18
C ALA A 500 30.99 -12.59 -3.78
N THR A 501 30.73 -13.87 -3.56
CA THR A 501 29.42 -14.45 -3.22
C THR A 501 29.07 -14.37 -1.73
N CYS A 502 30.01 -14.02 -0.84
CA CYS A 502 29.70 -13.85 0.57
C CYS A 502 29.10 -12.46 0.84
N ASP A 503 27.96 -12.44 1.55
CA ASP A 503 27.34 -11.20 2.04
C ASP A 503 28.13 -10.64 3.23
N MET A 504 28.78 -9.50 2.99
CA MET A 504 29.58 -8.80 3.99
C MET A 504 28.72 -8.17 5.10
N ARG A 505 27.43 -7.88 4.84
CA ARG A 505 26.49 -7.34 5.82
C ARG A 505 26.11 -8.41 6.83
N ALA A 506 25.70 -9.58 6.34
CA ALA A 506 25.45 -10.75 7.17
C ALA A 506 26.69 -11.15 7.98
N ALA A 507 27.88 -11.18 7.36
CA ALA A 507 29.12 -11.49 8.06
C ALA A 507 29.42 -10.50 9.20
N LEU A 508 29.13 -9.20 9.01
CA LEU A 508 29.28 -8.18 10.05
C LEU A 508 28.29 -8.38 11.20
N ARG A 509 27.01 -8.65 10.89
CA ARG A 509 25.98 -8.93 11.91
C ARG A 509 26.36 -10.14 12.75
N GLN A 510 26.66 -11.26 12.08
CA GLN A 510 27.06 -12.50 12.75
C GLN A 510 28.31 -12.33 13.61
N LEU A 511 29.31 -11.58 13.11
CA LEU A 511 30.51 -11.26 13.88
C LEU A 511 30.19 -10.43 15.13
N THR A 512 29.25 -9.48 15.03
CA THR A 512 28.84 -8.63 16.16
C THR A 512 28.06 -9.44 17.20
N GLU A 513 27.12 -10.26 16.76
CA GLU A 513 26.26 -11.08 17.62
C GLU A 513 27.03 -12.20 18.31
N ALA A 514 27.91 -12.90 17.59
CA ALA A 514 28.77 -13.96 18.13
C ALA A 514 29.75 -13.45 19.20
N ALA A 515 30.06 -12.15 19.23
CA ALA A 515 30.88 -11.55 20.26
C ALA A 515 30.15 -11.43 21.61
N SER A 516 28.80 -11.40 21.59
CA SER A 516 27.93 -11.26 22.78
C SER A 516 28.36 -10.12 23.72
N LEU A 517 28.82 -9.02 23.13
CA LEU A 517 29.25 -7.83 23.86
C LEU A 517 28.03 -6.99 24.22
N ASP A 518 28.02 -6.40 25.41
CA ASP A 518 26.92 -5.58 25.94
C ASP A 518 27.12 -4.06 25.71
N ASN A 519 28.34 -3.65 25.33
CA ASN A 519 28.74 -2.26 25.19
C ASN A 519 29.11 -1.91 23.74
N PRO A 520 28.41 -0.95 23.09
CA PRO A 520 28.71 -0.53 21.72
C PRO A 520 30.14 -0.04 21.47
N VAL A 521 30.81 0.53 22.48
CA VAL A 521 32.22 0.98 22.39
C VAL A 521 33.14 -0.23 22.27
N THR A 522 32.96 -1.23 23.13
CA THR A 522 33.74 -2.47 23.09
C THR A 522 33.47 -3.25 21.81
N ALA A 523 32.21 -3.28 21.34
CA ALA A 523 31.84 -3.88 20.07
C ALA A 523 32.55 -3.21 18.89
N GLN A 524 32.60 -1.87 18.83
CA GLN A 524 33.35 -1.18 17.78
C GLN A 524 34.83 -1.58 17.76
N GLU A 525 35.47 -1.65 18.93
CA GLU A 525 36.89 -2.03 19.02
C GLU A 525 37.11 -3.50 18.60
N TYR A 526 36.22 -4.39 19.03
CA TYR A 526 36.23 -5.78 18.60
C TYR A 526 36.12 -5.92 17.07
N LEU A 527 35.20 -5.20 16.43
CA LEU A 527 35.05 -5.20 14.98
C LEU A 527 36.33 -4.70 14.26
N ARG A 528 36.99 -3.68 14.80
CA ARG A 528 38.27 -3.18 14.28
C ARG A 528 39.35 -4.26 14.36
N GLN A 529 39.47 -4.95 15.49
CA GLN A 529 40.43 -6.04 15.70
C GLN A 529 40.12 -7.25 14.81
N ALA A 530 38.85 -7.52 14.54
CA ALA A 530 38.41 -8.56 13.61
C ALA A 530 38.68 -8.20 12.13
N GLY A 531 39.13 -6.97 11.82
CA GLY A 531 39.52 -6.55 10.48
C GLY A 531 38.43 -5.83 9.70
N VAL A 532 37.38 -5.34 10.37
CA VAL A 532 36.35 -4.52 9.73
C VAL A 532 36.93 -3.14 9.37
N PRO A 533 36.88 -2.72 8.09
CA PRO A 533 37.44 -1.45 7.61
C PRO A 533 36.51 -0.27 7.93
N ILE A 534 36.46 0.11 9.21
CA ILE A 534 35.71 1.27 9.68
C ILE A 534 36.39 2.56 9.16
N ARG A 535 35.65 3.37 8.40
CA ARG A 535 36.14 4.60 7.76
C ARG A 535 35.91 5.83 8.63
N SER A 536 34.74 5.92 9.25
CA SER A 536 34.42 6.91 10.25
C SER A 536 33.47 6.34 11.29
N SER A 537 33.35 7.02 12.42
CA SER A 537 32.42 6.66 13.49
C SER A 537 32.06 7.88 14.31
N GLY A 538 30.90 7.87 14.95
CA GLY A 538 30.48 8.91 15.86
C GLY A 538 29.39 8.44 16.81
N VAL A 539 28.78 9.39 17.51
CA VAL A 539 27.65 9.15 18.39
C VAL A 539 26.52 10.11 18.06
N PHE A 540 25.28 9.67 18.18
CA PHE A 540 24.07 10.46 17.99
C PHE A 540 22.94 9.78 18.76
N ASP A 541 22.06 10.55 19.38
CA ASP A 541 20.91 10.04 20.12
C ASP A 541 19.73 9.86 19.14
N PHE A 542 19.59 8.64 18.60
CA PHE A 542 18.65 8.37 17.50
C PHE A 542 17.21 8.15 17.98
N ASP A 543 17.01 7.80 19.25
CA ASP A 543 15.70 7.57 19.84
C ASP A 543 15.27 8.66 20.86
N LYS A 544 16.16 9.62 21.17
CA LYS A 544 15.96 10.71 22.15
C LYS A 544 15.73 10.19 23.58
N ASP A 545 16.27 9.02 23.91
CA ASP A 545 16.21 8.48 25.28
C ASP A 545 17.25 9.12 26.23
N GLY A 546 18.11 10.01 25.71
CA GLY A 546 19.18 10.68 26.43
C GLY A 546 20.51 9.92 26.43
N LYS A 547 20.60 8.77 25.77
CA LYS A 547 21.83 7.99 25.56
C LYS A 547 22.14 7.96 24.07
N ALA A 548 23.32 8.45 23.69
CA ALA A 548 23.71 8.42 22.30
C ALA A 548 24.10 7.00 21.85
N GLU A 549 23.49 6.49 20.78
CA GLU A 549 23.99 5.31 20.07
C GLU A 549 25.24 5.65 19.26
N ARG A 550 25.98 4.60 18.95
CA ARG A 550 27.21 4.67 18.16
C ARG A 550 26.90 4.32 16.72
N TRP A 551 27.41 5.13 15.79
CA TRP A 551 27.30 4.86 14.36
C TRP A 551 28.68 4.67 13.74
N LEU A 552 28.73 3.88 12.68
CA LEU A 552 29.93 3.54 11.91
C LEU A 552 29.67 3.77 10.43
N THR A 553 30.70 4.17 9.69
CA THR A 553 30.74 3.96 8.25
C THR A 553 31.74 2.88 7.88
N ILE A 554 31.34 1.95 7.04
CA ILE A 554 32.13 0.77 6.68
C ILE A 554 32.19 0.66 5.16
N ARG A 555 33.39 0.41 4.63
CA ARG A 555 33.58 0.06 3.22
C ARG A 555 34.20 -1.32 3.15
N HIS A 556 33.35 -2.35 3.00
CA HIS A 556 33.77 -3.75 3.10
C HIS A 556 34.85 -4.12 2.06
N ARG A 557 34.73 -3.62 0.82
CA ARG A 557 35.69 -3.81 -0.28
C ARG A 557 35.99 -2.49 -1.00
N GLU A 558 37.17 -2.34 -1.60
CA GLU A 558 37.63 -1.06 -2.19
C GLU A 558 36.65 -0.46 -3.22
N ASN A 559 35.98 -1.31 -4.00
CA ASN A 559 35.04 -0.91 -5.07
C ASN A 559 33.56 -0.89 -4.64
N GLN A 560 33.26 -1.00 -3.34
CA GLN A 560 31.89 -0.93 -2.83
C GLN A 560 31.54 0.45 -2.30
N ASN A 561 30.24 0.74 -2.28
CA ASN A 561 29.71 1.93 -1.64
C ASN A 561 30.04 1.93 -0.15
N LEU A 562 30.14 3.13 0.42
CA LEU A 562 30.29 3.26 1.86
C LEU A 562 28.93 3.02 2.53
N GLU A 563 28.89 2.22 3.58
CA GLU A 563 27.67 1.87 4.29
C GLU A 563 27.62 2.57 5.64
N PHE A 564 26.43 2.99 6.07
CA PHE A 564 26.17 3.58 7.38
C PHE A 564 25.42 2.59 8.26
N TRP A 565 25.98 2.36 9.46
CA TRP A 565 25.55 1.33 10.41
C TRP A 565 25.37 1.92 11.80
N LEU A 566 24.42 1.40 12.56
CA LEU A 566 24.28 1.67 14.01
C LEU A 566 24.72 0.46 14.81
N LEU A 567 25.36 0.69 15.96
CA LEU A 567 25.58 -0.30 17.00
C LEU A 567 24.58 -0.03 18.12
N ALA A 568 23.47 -0.76 18.12
CA ALA A 568 22.40 -0.60 19.08
C ALA A 568 22.54 -1.61 20.21
N GLN A 569 22.39 -1.15 21.46
CA GLN A 569 22.31 -2.05 22.61
C GLN A 569 20.92 -2.70 22.65
N THR A 570 20.87 -4.02 22.78
CA THR A 570 19.66 -4.83 22.93
C THR A 570 19.80 -5.76 24.14
N PRO A 571 18.73 -6.42 24.62
CA PRO A 571 18.83 -7.36 25.74
C PRO A 571 19.74 -8.57 25.48
N LYS A 572 20.04 -8.90 24.22
CA LYS A 572 20.97 -9.98 23.84
C LYS A 572 22.43 -9.51 23.68
N GLY A 573 22.70 -8.21 23.78
CA GLY A 573 24.01 -7.63 23.54
C GLY A 573 23.94 -6.48 22.54
N VAL A 574 25.00 -6.24 21.79
CA VAL A 574 25.06 -5.22 20.75
C VAL A 574 24.66 -5.84 19.41
N SER A 575 23.73 -5.19 18.69
CA SER A 575 23.37 -5.53 17.32
C SER A 575 23.89 -4.46 16.34
N ALA A 576 24.36 -4.91 15.18
CA ALA A 576 24.76 -4.04 14.09
C ALA A 576 23.61 -3.87 13.09
N LEU A 577 23.04 -2.67 13.00
CA LEU A 577 21.90 -2.35 12.16
C LEU A 577 22.34 -1.58 10.91
N PHE A 578 22.08 -2.14 9.73
CA PHE A 578 22.31 -1.45 8.46
C PHE A 578 21.24 -0.38 8.25
N VAL A 579 21.65 0.84 7.90
CA VAL A 579 20.72 1.95 7.63
C VAL A 579 20.69 2.31 6.15
N THR A 580 21.83 2.63 5.54
CA THR A 580 21.86 3.02 4.11
C THR A 580 23.29 3.04 3.59
N THR A 581 23.44 3.30 2.29
CA THR A 581 24.72 3.68 1.69
C THR A 581 24.89 5.19 1.67
N VAL A 582 26.11 5.67 1.92
CA VAL A 582 26.47 7.09 1.93
C VAL A 582 27.60 7.36 0.94
N LEU A 583 27.67 8.60 0.43
CA LEU A 583 28.69 9.00 -0.55
C LEU A 583 30.03 9.41 0.08
N THR A 584 30.03 9.78 1.37
CA THR A 584 31.19 10.33 2.08
C THR A 584 31.28 9.76 3.50
N ASP A 585 32.50 9.71 4.04
CA ASP A 585 32.80 9.35 5.42
C ASP A 585 32.48 10.47 6.43
N ARG A 586 32.21 11.69 5.96
CA ARG A 586 31.78 12.84 6.79
C ARG A 586 30.26 12.89 6.95
N VAL A 587 29.68 11.83 7.49
CA VAL A 587 28.25 11.76 7.75
C VAL A 587 27.92 12.58 9.02
N ALA A 588 26.89 13.41 8.94
CA ALA A 588 26.36 14.18 10.05
C ALA A 588 24.86 13.90 10.18
N PRO A 589 24.45 12.90 10.98
CA PRO A 589 23.04 12.64 11.24
C PRO A 589 22.38 13.87 11.87
N ASN A 590 21.15 14.17 11.46
CA ASN A 590 20.35 15.22 12.06
C ASN A 590 18.89 14.78 12.24
N SER A 591 18.24 15.22 13.31
CA SER A 591 16.80 15.01 13.47
C SER A 591 16.02 15.96 12.57
N SER A 592 14.92 15.48 11.98
CA SER A 592 13.93 16.34 11.34
C SER A 592 13.31 17.29 12.38
N LEU A 593 12.71 18.39 11.91
CA LEU A 593 12.04 19.38 12.75
C LEU A 593 10.71 18.87 13.37
N GLU A 594 10.28 17.66 13.02
CA GLU A 594 9.06 17.09 13.58
C GLU A 594 9.30 16.60 15.03
N GLU A 595 8.44 17.03 15.95
CA GLU A 595 8.45 16.64 17.36
C GLU A 595 7.89 15.21 17.55
N THR A 596 8.40 14.24 16.79
CA THR A 596 8.04 12.83 16.91
C THR A 596 9.06 12.08 17.78
N LEU A 597 8.58 11.08 18.54
CA LEU A 597 9.39 10.18 19.34
C LEU A 597 9.08 8.72 18.93
N PRO A 598 10.08 7.94 18.46
CA PRO A 598 11.46 8.35 18.19
C PRO A 598 11.54 9.35 17.01
N PRO A 599 12.54 10.24 16.99
CA PRO A 599 12.67 11.26 15.96
C PRO A 599 12.98 10.64 14.60
N ILE A 600 12.52 11.28 13.54
CA ILE A 600 13.00 10.95 12.19
C ILE A 600 14.40 11.52 12.02
N VAL A 601 15.38 10.67 11.72
CA VAL A 601 16.77 11.05 11.47
C VAL A 601 17.05 11.03 9.98
N GLN A 602 17.75 12.05 9.48
CA GLN A 602 18.14 12.16 8.07
C GLN A 602 19.66 12.10 7.92
N LEU A 603 20.10 11.48 6.84
CA LEU A 603 21.49 11.52 6.35
C LEU A 603 21.56 12.26 5.00
N GLU A 604 20.48 12.20 4.22
CA GLU A 604 20.32 12.86 2.93
C GLU A 604 18.92 13.49 2.84
N PRO A 605 18.72 14.53 1.99
CA PRO A 605 17.40 15.10 1.78
C PRO A 605 16.40 14.05 1.29
N ARG A 606 15.17 14.12 1.80
CA ARG A 606 13.99 13.31 1.43
C ARG A 606 13.90 11.88 1.96
N GLN A 607 14.96 11.38 2.57
CA GLN A 607 14.96 10.06 3.19
C GLN A 607 15.25 10.22 4.67
N GLY A 608 14.41 9.61 5.50
CA GLY A 608 14.60 9.55 6.93
C GLY A 608 14.39 8.13 7.43
N PHE A 609 14.85 7.89 8.63
CA PHE A 609 14.61 6.63 9.33
C PHE A 609 14.44 6.90 10.83
N ARG A 610 13.86 5.93 11.53
CA ARG A 610 13.71 5.91 12.98
C ARG A 610 14.46 4.72 13.54
N LEU A 611 15.11 4.91 14.69
CA LEU A 611 15.55 3.81 15.54
C LEU A 611 14.42 3.50 16.52
N GLU A 612 13.83 2.33 16.38
CA GLU A 612 12.72 1.86 17.23
C GLU A 612 13.16 0.66 18.05
N ARG A 613 12.55 0.49 19.23
CA ARG A 613 12.79 -0.66 20.11
C ARG A 613 11.49 -1.44 20.25
N LEU A 614 11.55 -2.74 20.02
CA LEU A 614 10.40 -3.63 20.17
C LEU A 614 9.93 -3.65 21.63
N ALA A 615 8.63 -3.46 21.84
CA ALA A 615 8.10 -3.26 23.19
C ALA A 615 8.26 -4.48 24.11
N ALA A 616 8.14 -5.72 23.61
CA ALA A 616 8.24 -6.91 24.46
C ALA A 616 9.68 -7.45 24.52
N THR A 617 10.43 -7.41 23.41
CA THR A 617 11.79 -7.96 23.36
C THR A 617 12.91 -6.95 23.62
N GLY A 618 12.64 -5.65 23.49
CA GLY A 618 13.66 -4.60 23.58
C GLY A 618 14.68 -4.60 22.41
N GLU A 619 14.47 -5.43 21.39
CA GLU A 619 15.34 -5.48 20.21
C GLU A 619 15.22 -4.19 19.41
N ALA A 620 16.34 -3.71 18.87
CA ALA A 620 16.40 -2.48 18.09
C ALA A 620 16.15 -2.76 16.61
N MET A 621 15.37 -1.89 15.95
CA MET A 621 15.05 -1.99 14.53
C MET A 621 15.08 -0.62 13.84
N ILE A 622 15.22 -0.62 12.52
CA ILE A 622 15.19 0.58 11.68
C ILE A 622 13.89 0.62 10.88
N THR A 623 13.13 1.72 11.04
CA THR A 623 11.91 1.97 10.25
C THR A 623 12.15 3.16 9.32
N TYR A 624 12.00 2.96 8.01
CA TYR A 624 12.19 4.04 7.03
C TYR A 624 10.96 4.91 6.91
N THR A 625 11.16 6.23 6.82
CA THR A 625 10.09 7.22 6.65
C THR A 625 10.45 8.15 5.51
N ALA A 626 9.54 8.32 4.56
CA ALA A 626 9.69 9.34 3.53
C ALA A 626 9.63 10.71 4.20
N VAL A 627 10.64 11.55 3.95
CA VAL A 627 10.63 12.93 4.44
C VAL A 627 10.34 13.82 3.26
N GLU A 628 9.37 14.73 3.36
CA GLU A 628 9.21 15.71 2.29
C GLU A 628 10.45 16.60 2.21
N PRO A 629 11.02 16.87 1.01
CA PRO A 629 12.07 17.85 0.88
C PRO A 629 11.58 19.20 1.41
N LEU A 630 12.45 19.96 2.07
CA LEU A 630 12.25 21.35 2.50
C LEU A 630 12.05 22.34 1.32
N LEU A 631 11.10 22.07 0.42
CA LEU A 631 10.40 23.09 -0.35
C LEU A 631 9.33 23.62 0.58
N THR A 632 9.33 24.90 0.93
CA THR A 632 8.41 25.46 1.92
C THR A 632 6.97 25.00 1.63
N THR A 633 6.43 24.14 2.49
CA THR A 633 5.05 23.64 2.40
C THR A 633 4.06 24.69 2.92
N TYR A 634 4.57 25.80 3.49
CA TYR A 634 3.82 26.92 4.03
C TYR A 634 2.56 27.30 3.24
N THR A 635 2.64 27.53 1.92
CA THR A 635 1.45 27.88 1.12
C THR A 635 0.44 26.74 1.02
N ARG A 636 0.92 25.49 0.89
CA ARG A 636 0.06 24.29 0.82
C ARG A 636 -0.63 24.04 2.15
N ASP A 637 0.11 24.07 3.24
CA ASP A 637 -0.40 23.75 4.58
C ASP A 637 -1.38 24.83 5.03
N LYS A 638 -1.04 26.11 4.85
CA LYS A 638 -1.98 27.22 5.10
C LYS A 638 -3.21 27.21 4.22
N LEU A 639 -3.09 26.76 2.97
CA LEU A 639 -4.27 26.54 2.14
C LEU A 639 -5.13 25.39 2.68
N ALA A 640 -4.54 24.29 3.13
CA ALA A 640 -5.28 23.16 3.70
C ALA A 640 -6.05 23.59 4.95
N GLU A 641 -5.41 24.34 5.85
CA GLU A 641 -6.04 24.96 7.03
C GLU A 641 -7.19 25.89 6.63
N ALA A 642 -6.97 26.81 5.69
CA ALA A 642 -7.98 27.77 5.24
C ALA A 642 -9.19 27.07 4.58
N VAL A 643 -8.96 26.04 3.77
CA VAL A 643 -10.03 25.24 3.15
C VAL A 643 -10.84 24.50 4.21
N GLU A 644 -10.17 23.94 5.21
CA GLU A 644 -10.88 23.29 6.31
C GLU A 644 -11.72 24.28 7.11
N ALA A 645 -11.15 25.44 7.45
CA ALA A 645 -11.84 26.49 8.19
C ALA A 645 -13.10 26.98 7.45
N ILE A 646 -12.98 27.37 6.17
CA ILE A 646 -14.11 27.92 5.42
C ILE A 646 -15.22 26.90 5.20
N LEU A 647 -14.87 25.64 4.92
CA LEU A 647 -15.84 24.58 4.65
C LEU A 647 -16.47 24.00 5.93
N SER A 648 -15.90 24.28 7.09
CA SER A 648 -16.46 23.94 8.40
C SER A 648 -17.25 25.11 9.03
N GLY A 649 -17.44 26.21 8.28
CA GLY A 649 -18.30 27.33 8.69
C GLY A 649 -17.62 28.41 9.53
N VAL A 650 -16.28 28.44 9.60
CA VAL A 650 -15.54 29.56 10.21
C VAL A 650 -15.84 30.86 9.46
N ASP A 651 -15.84 32.00 10.17
CA ASP A 651 -16.10 33.33 9.57
C ASP A 651 -15.22 33.53 8.32
N PRO A 652 -15.83 33.70 7.12
CA PRO A 652 -15.11 33.89 5.87
C PRO A 652 -14.14 35.07 5.88
N ARG A 653 -14.37 36.09 6.71
CA ARG A 653 -13.47 37.25 6.86
C ARG A 653 -12.14 36.86 7.47
N LEU A 654 -12.14 35.99 8.47
CA LEU A 654 -10.91 35.49 9.11
C LEU A 654 -10.10 34.65 8.13
N VAL A 655 -10.77 33.75 7.40
CA VAL A 655 -10.11 32.90 6.40
C VAL A 655 -9.52 33.74 5.25
N ARG A 656 -10.26 34.76 4.79
CA ARG A 656 -9.77 35.74 3.81
C ARG A 656 -8.50 36.42 4.31
N ASP A 657 -8.51 36.96 5.52
CA ASP A 657 -7.38 37.72 6.07
C ASP A 657 -6.13 36.84 6.21
N GLU A 658 -6.30 35.57 6.58
CA GLU A 658 -5.20 34.59 6.61
C GLU A 658 -4.66 34.30 5.20
N LEU A 659 -5.53 34.05 4.21
CA LEU A 659 -5.10 33.81 2.83
C LEU A 659 -4.41 35.04 2.21
N GLU A 660 -4.89 36.25 2.49
CA GLU A 660 -4.23 37.50 2.08
C GLU A 660 -2.85 37.65 2.75
N THR A 661 -2.73 37.31 4.04
CA THR A 661 -1.45 37.29 4.75
C THR A 661 -0.48 36.31 4.13
N VAL A 662 -0.94 35.10 3.79
CA VAL A 662 -0.14 34.08 3.10
C VAL A 662 0.34 34.61 1.75
N LEU A 663 -0.53 35.27 0.97
CA LEU A 663 -0.19 35.87 -0.32
C LEU A 663 0.87 36.97 -0.19
N GLN A 664 0.89 37.71 0.93
CA GLN A 664 1.84 38.81 1.20
C GLN A 664 3.13 38.36 1.92
N SER A 665 3.18 37.12 2.44
CA SER A 665 4.21 36.63 3.36
C SER A 665 5.66 36.55 2.83
N GLY A 666 5.91 36.86 1.55
CA GLY A 666 7.19 36.62 0.86
C GLY A 666 7.55 35.14 0.69
N ARG A 667 6.84 34.24 1.38
CA ARG A 667 6.95 32.76 1.32
C ARG A 667 5.89 32.13 0.41
N PHE A 668 5.05 32.95 -0.22
CA PHE A 668 3.99 32.48 -1.11
C PHE A 668 4.57 31.78 -2.33
N ASN A 669 4.29 30.49 -2.48
CA ASN A 669 4.66 29.71 -3.66
C ASN A 669 3.64 28.59 -3.92
N CYS A 670 2.57 28.95 -4.64
CA CYS A 670 1.53 27.99 -5.03
C CYS A 670 1.91 27.09 -6.22
N LYS A 671 2.92 27.48 -7.02
CA LYS A 671 3.29 26.76 -8.27
C LYS A 671 4.03 25.47 -7.97
N THR A 672 4.93 25.49 -6.99
CA THR A 672 5.73 24.32 -6.60
C THR A 672 4.88 23.12 -6.23
N HIS A 673 3.76 23.34 -5.53
CA HIS A 673 2.84 22.29 -5.10
C HIS A 673 1.58 22.17 -5.98
N ARG A 674 1.52 22.90 -7.10
CA ARG A 674 0.37 22.93 -8.03
C ARG A 674 -0.97 23.23 -7.33
N VAL A 675 -0.97 24.18 -6.39
CA VAL A 675 -2.16 24.57 -5.60
C VAL A 675 -2.70 25.96 -5.96
N CYS A 676 -2.17 26.62 -7.00
CA CYS A 676 -2.56 27.99 -7.35
C CYS A 676 -4.05 28.14 -7.67
N ASP A 677 -4.61 27.17 -8.37
CA ASP A 677 -6.02 27.16 -8.73
C ASP A 677 -6.93 27.02 -7.50
N ARG A 678 -6.67 26.04 -6.64
CA ARG A 678 -7.38 25.83 -5.38
C ARG A 678 -7.23 27.03 -4.45
N PHE A 679 -6.03 27.62 -4.38
CA PHE A 679 -5.78 28.83 -3.59
C PHE A 679 -6.64 30.00 -4.06
N LEU A 680 -6.61 30.31 -5.36
CA LEU A 680 -7.42 31.40 -5.92
C LEU A 680 -8.92 31.14 -5.79
N TYR A 681 -9.37 29.89 -5.98
CA TYR A 681 -10.77 29.54 -5.78
C TYR A 681 -11.21 29.74 -4.34
N THR A 682 -10.42 29.27 -3.37
CA THR A 682 -10.72 29.39 -1.94
C THR A 682 -10.73 30.85 -1.50
N LEU A 683 -9.79 31.66 -1.97
CA LEU A 683 -9.77 33.10 -1.71
C LEU A 683 -10.99 33.81 -2.33
N GLY A 684 -11.35 33.47 -3.58
CA GLY A 684 -12.55 33.97 -4.24
C GLY A 684 -13.82 33.60 -3.47
N LEU A 685 -13.90 32.37 -2.97
CA LEU A 685 -15.00 31.89 -2.12
C LEU A 685 -15.08 32.65 -0.80
N ALA A 686 -13.94 32.94 -0.16
CA ALA A 686 -13.90 33.74 1.06
C ALA A 686 -14.39 35.17 0.84
N TYR A 687 -14.03 35.81 -0.28
CA TYR A 687 -14.59 37.10 -0.67
C TYR A 687 -16.09 37.03 -0.93
N GLU A 688 -16.54 36.03 -1.68
CA GLU A 688 -17.96 35.84 -1.99
C GLU A 688 -18.79 35.69 -0.71
N LEU A 689 -18.39 34.79 0.19
CA LEU A 689 -19.11 34.51 1.43
C LEU A 689 -19.02 35.65 2.45
N SER A 690 -17.99 36.51 2.38
CA SER A 690 -17.87 37.70 3.24
C SER A 690 -18.60 38.94 2.69
N GLY A 691 -19.15 38.85 1.47
CA GLY A 691 -19.89 39.92 0.80
C GLY A 691 -19.04 40.90 -0.02
N ASP A 692 -17.74 40.62 -0.23
CA ASP A 692 -16.86 41.42 -1.09
C ASP A 692 -16.97 40.94 -2.55
N GLU A 693 -18.13 41.20 -3.17
CA GLU A 693 -18.46 40.69 -4.51
C GLU A 693 -17.43 41.09 -5.57
N ARG A 694 -16.88 42.31 -5.49
CA ARG A 694 -15.95 42.80 -6.50
C ARG A 694 -14.65 42.03 -6.46
N LYS A 695 -14.06 41.84 -5.28
CA LYS A 695 -12.85 41.04 -5.14
C LYS A 695 -13.08 39.56 -5.43
N ALA A 696 -14.27 39.02 -5.14
CA ALA A 696 -14.65 37.66 -5.53
C ALA A 696 -14.61 37.50 -7.06
N VAL A 697 -15.27 38.39 -7.80
CA VAL A 697 -15.28 38.40 -9.28
C VAL A 697 -13.87 38.54 -9.83
N ASP A 698 -13.09 39.50 -9.34
CA ASP A 698 -11.71 39.72 -9.81
C ASP A 698 -10.83 38.48 -9.56
N THR A 699 -11.00 37.80 -8.43
CA THR A 699 -10.25 36.59 -8.08
C THR A 699 -10.68 35.39 -8.94
N TYR A 700 -11.97 35.19 -9.18
CA TYR A 700 -12.47 34.13 -10.07
C TYR A 700 -12.07 34.33 -11.53
N ILE A 701 -12.03 35.57 -12.01
CA ILE A 701 -11.50 35.87 -13.36
C ILE A 701 -10.00 35.62 -13.42
N LYS A 702 -9.24 35.97 -12.39
CA LYS A 702 -7.81 35.66 -12.30
C LYS A 702 -7.56 34.15 -12.36
N LEU A 703 -8.33 33.38 -11.59
CA LEU A 703 -8.30 31.91 -11.65
C LEU A 703 -8.54 31.41 -13.07
N TRP A 704 -9.55 31.94 -13.76
CA TRP A 704 -9.89 31.54 -15.13
C TRP A 704 -8.77 31.88 -16.13
N TRP A 705 -8.15 33.06 -16.03
CA TRP A 705 -7.01 33.44 -16.86
C TRP A 705 -5.78 32.54 -16.64
N GLU A 706 -5.41 32.31 -15.38
CA GLU A 706 -4.16 31.65 -15.03
C GLU A 706 -4.25 30.13 -15.06
N ASN A 707 -5.44 29.56 -14.82
CA ASN A 707 -5.65 28.12 -14.67
C ASN A 707 -6.87 27.63 -15.47
N LYS A 708 -6.97 27.99 -16.75
CA LYS A 708 -8.12 27.72 -17.63
C LYS A 708 -8.64 26.27 -17.67
N ASN A 709 -7.77 25.29 -17.43
CA ASN A 709 -8.10 23.86 -17.50
C ASN A 709 -8.37 23.24 -16.12
N SER A 710 -8.28 24.03 -15.05
CA SER A 710 -8.51 23.56 -13.68
C SER A 710 -9.99 23.23 -13.46
N PRO A 711 -10.32 22.16 -12.71
CA PRO A 711 -11.69 21.90 -12.29
C PRO A 711 -12.29 23.05 -11.46
N TYR A 712 -11.49 23.76 -10.67
CA TYR A 712 -11.96 24.92 -9.90
C TYR A 712 -12.38 26.09 -10.80
N THR A 713 -11.74 26.23 -11.97
CA THR A 713 -12.14 27.21 -12.97
C THR A 713 -13.52 26.91 -13.54
N THR A 714 -13.89 25.63 -13.67
CA THR A 714 -15.26 25.24 -14.09
C THR A 714 -16.29 25.78 -13.11
N ILE A 715 -16.10 25.59 -11.79
CA ILE A 715 -17.05 26.12 -10.79
C ILE A 715 -17.07 27.65 -10.81
N ALA A 716 -15.90 28.29 -10.82
CA ALA A 716 -15.80 29.74 -10.84
C ALA A 716 -16.52 30.36 -12.04
N ARG A 717 -16.47 29.72 -13.22
CA ARG A 717 -17.19 30.17 -14.41
C ARG A 717 -18.71 30.09 -14.25
N LEU A 718 -19.22 29.04 -13.60
CA LEU A 718 -20.66 28.89 -13.35
C LEU A 718 -21.19 29.95 -12.37
N LYS A 719 -20.31 30.45 -11.50
CA LYS A 719 -20.60 31.55 -10.56
C LYS A 719 -20.52 32.94 -11.18
N LEU A 720 -20.01 33.09 -12.40
CA LEU A 720 -19.85 34.37 -13.07
C LEU A 720 -20.92 34.58 -14.13
N LYS A 721 -21.56 35.74 -14.10
CA LYS A 721 -22.49 36.22 -15.12
C LYS A 721 -21.81 37.30 -15.97
N TYR A 722 -21.77 37.09 -17.28
CA TYR A 722 -21.27 38.10 -18.22
C TYR A 722 -22.38 39.11 -18.55
N ASN A 723 -22.05 40.39 -18.40
CA ASN A 723 -22.92 41.53 -18.68
C ASN A 723 -22.41 42.22 -19.95
N PRO A 724 -22.89 41.82 -21.15
CA PRO A 724 -22.44 42.42 -22.40
C PRO A 724 -22.71 43.92 -22.43
N PRO A 725 -21.87 44.72 -23.11
CA PRO A 725 -22.19 46.12 -23.36
C PRO A 725 -23.55 46.23 -24.04
N ALA A 726 -24.34 47.23 -23.65
CA ALA A 726 -25.59 47.53 -24.35
C ALA A 726 -25.28 47.73 -25.83
N THR A 727 -25.80 46.86 -26.68
CA THR A 727 -25.72 47.03 -28.13
C THR A 727 -26.47 48.31 -28.45
N ALA A 728 -25.77 49.36 -28.89
CA ALA A 728 -26.42 50.54 -29.42
C ALA A 728 -27.16 50.11 -30.69
N THR A 729 -28.48 49.92 -30.58
CA THR A 729 -29.34 49.79 -31.76
C THR A 729 -29.18 51.11 -32.54
N PRO A 730 -28.65 51.10 -33.79
CA PRO A 730 -28.59 52.32 -34.56
C PRO A 730 -30.02 52.88 -34.70
N PRO A 731 -30.21 54.21 -34.59
CA PRO A 731 -31.52 54.79 -34.82
C PRO A 731 -32.01 54.38 -36.21
N ALA A 732 -33.28 54.03 -36.34
CA ALA A 732 -33.88 53.74 -37.64
C ALA A 732 -33.57 54.89 -38.60
N THR A 733 -32.78 54.61 -39.63
CA THR A 733 -32.59 55.54 -40.76
C THR A 733 -33.98 55.85 -41.32
N PRO A 734 -34.43 57.12 -41.35
CA PRO A 734 -35.71 57.44 -41.97
C PRO A 734 -35.62 57.12 -43.45
N THR A 735 -36.36 56.10 -43.89
CA THR A 735 -36.58 55.82 -45.30
C THR A 735 -37.36 57.00 -45.89
N SER A 736 -36.70 57.83 -46.70
CA SER A 736 -37.40 58.80 -47.53
C SER A 736 -38.14 58.04 -48.63
N THR A 737 -39.45 57.91 -48.50
CA THR A 737 -40.32 57.40 -49.56
C THR A 737 -40.44 58.49 -50.63
N ALA A 738 -39.81 58.27 -51.78
CA ALA A 738 -40.09 59.04 -52.99
C ALA A 738 -41.38 58.48 -53.62
N THR A 739 -42.45 59.29 -53.58
CA THR A 739 -43.73 59.04 -54.26
C THR A 739 -43.56 59.28 -55.77
N PRO A 740 -43.94 58.34 -56.65
CA PRO A 740 -44.05 58.63 -58.08
C PRO A 740 -45.38 59.31 -58.40
N ASP A 741 -45.32 60.46 -59.06
CA ASP A 741 -46.46 61.19 -59.61
C ASP A 741 -47.17 60.38 -60.70
N GLY A 742 -48.47 60.17 -60.52
CA GLY A 742 -49.39 59.69 -61.55
C GLY A 742 -49.89 60.85 -62.39
N ALA A 743 -49.47 60.93 -63.65
CA ALA A 743 -50.07 61.79 -64.65
C ALA A 743 -51.28 61.09 -65.29
N GLY A 744 -52.48 61.61 -65.02
CA GLY A 744 -53.69 61.30 -65.77
C GLY A 744 -53.70 62.01 -67.13
N GLY A 745 -54.24 61.32 -68.13
CA GLY A 745 -54.53 61.87 -69.47
C GLY A 745 -55.72 61.13 -70.08
N ASN A 746 -56.83 61.86 -70.19
CA ASN A 746 -58.16 61.52 -70.73
C ASN A 746 -58.19 60.72 -72.05
N LEU A 747 -59.27 59.95 -72.27
CA LEU A 747 -60.43 60.35 -73.10
C LEU A 747 -61.47 59.20 -73.25
N SER A 748 -62.73 59.51 -72.92
CA SER A 748 -63.99 58.86 -73.36
C SER A 748 -64.24 59.04 -74.87
N PRO A 749 -65.17 58.32 -75.55
CA PRO A 749 -66.42 57.68 -75.09
C PRO A 749 -66.37 56.17 -74.91
#